data_AF-A0A5N5WYB4-F1
#
_entry.id   AF-A0A5N5WYB4-F1
#
_cell.length_a   1.000
_cell.length_b   1.000
_cell.length_c   1.000
_cell.angle_alpha   90.00
_cell.angle_beta   90.00
_cell.angle_gamma   90.00
#
_symmetry.space_group_name_H-M   'P 1'
#
loop_
_entity.id
_entity.type
_entity.pdbx_description
1 polymer ?
#
loop_
_entity_poly.entity_id
_entity_poly.type
_entity_poly.pdbx_seq_one_letter_code
_entity_poly.pdbx_strand_id
1 'polypeptide(L)'
;MSIAPAPLQTSISPSIPDQEISKKMGGSAAGGGISATPSTSSKRDYKGFVAGVFSGIAKFDTVKVRLQTSKDGHFKGPLDCVMQTVRKEGVSGLYKGATPPLVGWMVMDSVMLGSLTLYRRLLHENVFSKPEIRRITPFARYQPDPNTLPSFGHGIAGIMAGTTVSFIAAPVEHVKARLQIQYAADKTKRMYSGPIDCTRKILRTHGIAGLYRGLCATIFFRSFFFFWWGSYDVLTRMMKERTNLSAPAINFWAGGISAQLFWLTSYPSDVVKQRLMTDPMGGALGDGQRQFRWWKDAAVAVYRERGWRGYWRGFVPCFLRAFPANAMALVAFEGVMRIRRGLRTVDPVIDHVRTPKDHHRHHLRISRPSSYLPTVNQATMAVARPLRRTSPITFFLAAFLAFGFLFFLLSPSSSATTTATDTSQQRREDAADHPLSPPTKPFLKSQPVRNDGHEAPPPVVHYDLNKLTSTSDSASKGERVLILTPLARFYDGFWNNLVKLSYPHELISLGFIIPSNKEGTAALAALEAAISKTQSGPIPSRFASISILRQDFEPPLVSQDEKERHKLSNQKARRESMSRARNSLLFTTLGPATSWVLWLDSDIVETPPTLIQDLTAHDHPVIVPNCFQRYYNTDHKKWETRPYDFNSWIDSVAARNLGDSMGPDEILLEGYAELPTYRTLMAYLADTESPDPKRVIELDGVGGTALMVKADVHRDGAMFPAFPFYHLVETEGFAKMAKRLGYQVFGLPDYLVYHFNE
;
A
#
# COMPACT_ATOMS: atom_id res chain seq x y z
N MET A 1 30.60 61.17 42.77
CA MET A 1 31.19 59.96 43.37
C MET A 1 30.10 58.89 43.50
N SER A 2 30.44 57.66 43.88
CA SER A 2 29.48 56.55 43.97
C SER A 2 28.80 56.46 45.35
N ILE A 3 27.71 55.66 45.43
CA ILE A 3 27.02 55.14 46.62
C ILE A 3 26.19 56.16 47.45
N ALA A 4 24.85 55.95 47.47
CA ALA A 4 23.93 56.11 48.61
C ALA A 4 22.50 55.61 48.20
N PRO A 5 21.53 55.38 49.14
CA PRO A 5 20.48 54.36 48.96
C PRO A 5 19.02 54.86 48.83
N ALA A 6 18.07 53.92 48.75
CA ALA A 6 16.62 54.16 48.70
C ALA A 6 16.00 54.54 50.07
N PRO A 7 14.80 55.17 50.07
CA PRO A 7 13.59 54.42 50.51
C PRO A 7 12.30 54.77 49.71
N LEU A 8 11.16 54.18 50.10
CA LEU A 8 9.81 54.41 49.53
C LEU A 8 9.01 55.50 50.28
N GLN A 9 8.27 56.35 49.56
CA GLN A 9 6.99 57.05 49.92
C GLN A 9 6.62 58.03 48.79
N THR A 10 5.36 58.43 48.49
CA THR A 10 4.00 57.81 48.54
C THR A 10 3.04 58.66 47.67
N SER A 11 1.94 58.07 47.16
CA SER A 11 0.85 58.70 46.36
C SER A 11 1.30 59.38 45.03
N ILE A 12 0.47 59.60 43.98
CA ILE A 12 -1.01 59.58 43.81
C ILE A 12 -1.43 58.67 42.63
N SER A 13 -2.66 58.16 42.66
CA SER A 13 -3.44 57.45 41.60
C SER A 13 -4.95 57.58 41.94
N PRO A 14 -5.96 57.19 41.11
CA PRO A 14 -5.97 56.57 39.78
C PRO A 14 -6.24 57.63 38.67
N SER A 15 -7.23 57.67 37.74
CA SER A 15 -8.44 56.90 37.33
C SER A 15 -8.81 57.27 35.84
N ILE A 16 -9.70 56.66 35.03
CA ILE A 16 -10.96 55.86 35.18
C ILE A 16 -12.14 56.76 35.63
N PRO A 17 -13.27 56.92 34.87
CA PRO A 17 -14.16 55.89 34.27
C PRO A 17 -14.52 56.17 32.78
N ASP A 18 -15.52 55.60 32.09
CA ASP A 18 -16.22 54.29 31.96
C ASP A 18 -17.56 54.56 31.20
N GLN A 19 -18.19 53.49 30.68
CA GLN A 19 -19.64 53.30 30.46
C GLN A 19 -20.51 54.29 29.61
N GLU A 20 -20.98 53.74 28.47
CA GLU A 20 -22.41 53.43 28.20
C GLU A 20 -23.43 54.57 27.86
N ILE A 21 -24.64 54.14 27.46
CA ILE A 21 -25.91 54.90 27.29
C ILE A 21 -26.04 55.89 26.08
N SER A 22 -26.59 55.34 24.98
CA SER A 22 -27.86 55.75 24.32
C SER A 22 -28.14 57.16 23.72
N LYS A 23 -28.69 57.14 22.49
CA LYS A 23 -29.65 58.10 21.86
C LYS A 23 -29.26 59.55 21.46
N LYS A 24 -29.07 59.71 20.14
CA LYS A 24 -29.78 60.64 19.21
C LYS A 24 -30.24 62.05 19.70
N MET A 25 -29.58 63.08 19.14
CA MET A 25 -30.13 64.07 18.18
C MET A 25 -29.01 64.31 17.11
N GLY A 26 -29.17 64.74 15.85
CA GLY A 26 -30.21 65.52 15.16
C GLY A 26 -29.76 67.00 15.06
N GLY A 27 -29.45 67.61 13.90
CA GLY A 27 -29.37 67.17 12.49
C GLY A 27 -28.93 68.35 11.56
N SER A 28 -28.97 68.18 10.23
CA SER A 28 -28.65 69.19 9.17
C SER A 28 -27.16 69.64 9.03
N ALA A 29 -26.65 70.03 7.84
CA ALA A 29 -27.16 69.89 6.46
C ALA A 29 -26.06 69.94 5.37
N ALA A 30 -26.31 69.19 4.28
CA ALA A 30 -26.02 69.43 2.85
C ALA A 30 -24.69 70.07 2.31
N GLY A 31 -24.17 69.49 1.22
CA GLY A 31 -23.50 70.27 0.16
C GLY A 31 -22.30 69.62 -0.58
N GLY A 32 -22.43 69.43 -1.90
CA GLY A 32 -21.28 69.28 -2.83
C GLY A 32 -20.58 67.92 -2.92
N GLY A 33 -19.88 67.67 -4.04
CA GLY A 33 -19.09 66.45 -4.27
C GLY A 33 -18.32 66.46 -5.60
N ILE A 34 -17.54 65.40 -5.85
CA ILE A 34 -16.65 65.18 -7.01
C ILE A 34 -15.40 66.10 -6.96
N SER A 35 -14.15 65.66 -7.19
CA SER A 35 -13.59 64.37 -7.65
C SER A 35 -12.39 63.93 -6.80
N ALA A 36 -12.08 62.63 -6.79
CA ALA A 36 -10.87 62.08 -6.15
C ALA A 36 -10.08 61.18 -7.10
N THR A 37 -8.76 61.41 -7.22
CA THR A 37 -7.86 60.57 -8.01
C THR A 37 -7.54 59.26 -7.27
N PRO A 38 -7.56 58.10 -7.95
CA PRO A 38 -7.35 56.80 -7.29
C PRO A 38 -5.86 56.53 -7.06
N SER A 39 -5.40 56.64 -5.81
CA SER A 39 -4.05 56.21 -5.41
C SER A 39 -3.94 54.68 -5.46
N THR A 40 -2.96 54.16 -6.21
CA THR A 40 -2.84 52.72 -6.49
C THR A 40 -2.27 51.95 -5.30
N SER A 41 -3.14 51.52 -4.39
CA SER A 41 -2.79 50.67 -3.24
C SER A 41 -2.15 49.34 -3.68
N SER A 42 -0.84 49.20 -3.44
CA SER A 42 -0.07 47.99 -3.74
C SER A 42 -0.43 46.85 -2.78
N LYS A 43 -1.44 46.06 -3.17
CA LYS A 43 -1.91 44.89 -2.41
C LYS A 43 -0.82 43.80 -2.37
N ARG A 44 -0.06 43.76 -1.26
CA ARG A 44 0.99 42.75 -0.99
C ARG A 44 0.41 41.33 -1.13
N ASP A 45 0.86 40.57 -2.12
CA ASP A 45 0.21 39.31 -2.49
C ASP A 45 0.78 38.07 -1.78
N TYR A 46 0.45 37.91 -0.50
CA TYR A 46 0.90 36.79 0.33
C TYR A 46 0.27 35.42 -0.03
N LYS A 47 -0.52 35.31 -1.11
CA LYS A 47 -1.14 34.04 -1.54
C LYS A 47 -0.10 32.96 -1.85
N GLY A 48 1.01 33.31 -2.51
CA GLY A 48 2.08 32.36 -2.86
C GLY A 48 2.81 31.77 -1.65
N PHE A 49 3.02 32.58 -0.60
CA PHE A 49 3.60 32.12 0.66
C PHE A 49 2.68 31.12 1.38
N VAL A 50 1.40 31.49 1.56
CA VAL A 50 0.41 30.61 2.20
C VAL A 50 0.21 29.31 1.41
N ALA A 51 0.26 29.36 0.07
CA ALA A 51 0.22 28.17 -0.78
C ALA A 51 1.38 27.20 -0.50
N GLY A 52 2.60 27.70 -0.35
CA GLY A 52 3.79 26.88 -0.06
C GLY A 52 3.76 26.24 1.32
N VAL A 53 3.29 26.99 2.33
CA VAL A 53 3.06 26.49 3.69
C VAL A 53 2.15 25.25 3.69
N PHE A 54 0.98 25.31 3.03
CA PHE A 54 0.06 24.18 2.98
C PHE A 54 0.48 23.06 2.01
N SER A 55 1.20 23.38 0.92
CA SER A 55 1.85 22.39 0.06
C SER A 55 2.87 21.53 0.83
N GLY A 56 3.64 22.16 1.74
CA GLY A 56 4.56 21.44 2.63
C GLY A 56 3.85 20.52 3.62
N ILE A 57 2.74 20.98 4.23
CA ILE A 57 1.95 20.21 5.20
C ILE A 57 1.29 18.98 4.56
N ALA A 58 0.87 19.06 3.29
CA ALA A 58 0.22 17.95 2.58
C ALA A 58 1.17 16.76 2.25
N LYS A 59 2.48 16.87 2.53
CA LYS A 59 3.49 15.86 2.19
C LYS A 59 3.79 14.95 3.40
N PHE A 60 3.10 13.82 3.48
CA PHE A 60 3.27 12.76 4.51
C PHE A 60 4.60 11.97 4.40
N ASP A 61 5.75 12.68 4.36
CA ASP A 61 7.09 12.07 4.22
C ASP A 61 7.52 11.28 5.49
N THR A 62 6.87 11.52 6.63
CA THR A 62 7.13 10.85 7.93
C THR A 62 7.02 9.33 7.85
N VAL A 63 6.03 8.83 7.11
CA VAL A 63 5.76 7.40 6.94
C VAL A 63 6.90 6.74 6.17
N LYS A 64 7.32 7.38 5.07
CA LYS A 64 8.47 6.95 4.28
C LYS A 64 9.73 6.94 5.12
N VAL A 65 10.01 8.01 5.88
CA VAL A 65 11.18 8.06 6.77
C VAL A 65 11.09 6.96 7.85
N ARG A 66 9.94 6.75 8.49
CA ARG A 66 9.77 5.68 9.50
C ARG A 66 10.03 4.28 8.92
N LEU A 67 9.59 3.98 7.70
CA LEU A 67 10.01 2.74 7.00
C LEU A 67 11.52 2.72 6.71
N GLN A 68 12.08 3.78 6.13
CA GLN A 68 13.49 3.84 5.70
C GLN A 68 14.52 3.93 6.84
N THR A 69 14.08 4.09 8.10
CA THR A 69 14.98 4.33 9.26
C THR A 69 14.87 3.29 10.38
N SER A 70 13.80 2.50 10.35
CA SER A 70 13.56 1.38 11.27
C SER A 70 14.47 0.18 10.95
N LYS A 71 14.55 -0.78 11.87
CA LYS A 71 15.03 -2.13 11.52
C LYS A 71 13.94 -2.84 10.71
N ASP A 72 14.35 -3.77 9.84
CA ASP A 72 13.44 -4.63 9.09
C ASP A 72 12.45 -5.34 10.03
N GLY A 73 11.21 -5.50 9.57
CA GLY A 73 10.10 -6.07 10.34
C GLY A 73 9.38 -5.12 11.30
N HIS A 74 9.90 -3.92 11.61
CA HIS A 74 9.22 -3.02 12.56
C HIS A 74 7.90 -2.40 12.02
N PHE A 75 7.78 -2.30 10.70
CA PHE A 75 6.54 -1.93 9.99
C PHE A 75 6.39 -2.83 8.77
N LYS A 76 5.22 -3.48 8.63
CA LYS A 76 4.89 -4.41 7.53
C LYS A 76 4.59 -3.70 6.21
N GLY A 77 4.45 -2.38 6.21
CA GLY A 77 4.26 -1.53 5.03
C GLY A 77 3.89 -0.09 5.40
N PRO A 78 3.72 0.82 4.43
CA PRO A 78 3.39 2.22 4.71
C PRO A 78 2.09 2.41 5.49
N LEU A 79 1.05 1.63 5.19
CA LEU A 79 -0.24 1.70 5.90
C LEU A 79 -0.14 1.15 7.33
N ASP A 80 0.63 0.08 7.56
CA ASP A 80 0.92 -0.41 8.91
C ASP A 80 1.75 0.61 9.72
N CYS A 81 2.73 1.26 9.10
CA CYS A 81 3.45 2.38 9.73
C CYS A 81 2.53 3.56 10.07
N VAL A 82 1.58 3.92 9.20
CA VAL A 82 0.57 4.94 9.51
C VAL A 82 -0.27 4.48 10.70
N MET A 83 -0.86 3.29 10.63
CA MET A 83 -1.85 2.82 11.60
C MET A 83 -1.22 2.54 12.97
N GLN A 84 -0.02 1.94 13.03
CA GLN A 84 0.74 1.83 14.27
C GLN A 84 1.15 3.20 14.83
N THR A 85 1.60 4.14 13.99
CA THR A 85 1.97 5.49 14.46
C THR A 85 0.75 6.21 15.04
N VAL A 86 -0.41 6.17 14.38
CA VAL A 86 -1.65 6.76 14.90
C VAL A 86 -2.11 6.07 16.18
N ARG A 87 -2.06 4.72 16.24
CA ARG A 87 -2.53 3.93 17.39
C ARG A 87 -1.60 3.98 18.61
N LYS A 88 -0.28 4.18 18.42
CA LYS A 88 0.73 4.23 19.50
C LYS A 88 1.13 5.65 19.93
N GLU A 89 1.08 6.62 19.03
CA GLU A 89 1.57 8.00 19.28
C GLU A 89 0.52 9.09 19.05
N GLY A 90 -0.71 8.71 18.66
CA GLY A 90 -1.78 9.62 18.23
C GLY A 90 -1.57 10.14 16.80
N VAL A 91 -2.54 10.91 16.28
CA VAL A 91 -2.43 11.56 14.96
C VAL A 91 -1.22 12.51 14.88
N SER A 92 -0.81 13.10 16.01
CA SER A 92 0.42 13.89 16.12
C SER A 92 1.70 13.06 15.91
N GLY A 93 1.65 11.75 16.12
CA GLY A 93 2.72 10.81 15.77
C GLY A 93 3.11 10.84 14.30
N LEU A 94 2.15 11.06 13.39
CA LEU A 94 2.40 11.21 11.96
C LEU A 94 3.23 12.47 11.61
N TYR A 95 3.46 13.36 12.58
CA TYR A 95 4.30 14.56 12.45
C TYR A 95 5.56 14.49 13.36
N LYS A 96 5.64 13.55 14.30
CA LYS A 96 6.85 13.30 15.12
C LYS A 96 7.97 12.75 14.24
N GLY A 97 9.06 13.52 14.14
CA GLY A 97 10.20 13.27 13.25
C GLY A 97 10.07 13.94 11.86
N ALA A 98 8.88 14.39 11.48
CA ALA A 98 8.64 15.11 10.23
C ALA A 98 9.18 16.54 10.25
N THR A 99 9.23 17.16 11.44
CA THR A 99 9.31 18.61 11.62
C THR A 99 10.53 19.28 10.94
N PRO A 100 11.79 18.85 11.10
CA PRO A 100 12.90 19.55 10.46
C PRO A 100 12.89 19.45 8.92
N PRO A 101 12.70 18.27 8.29
CA PRO A 101 12.52 18.19 6.85
C PRO A 101 11.28 18.95 6.34
N LEU A 102 10.13 18.79 6.99
CA LEU A 102 8.85 19.35 6.54
C LEU A 102 8.85 20.89 6.62
N VAL A 103 9.41 21.49 7.68
CA VAL A 103 9.64 22.95 7.75
C VAL A 103 10.58 23.40 6.62
N GLY A 104 11.64 22.64 6.32
CA GLY A 104 12.48 22.90 5.14
C GLY A 104 11.68 22.92 3.83
N TRP A 105 10.80 21.93 3.61
CA TRP A 105 9.91 21.89 2.45
C TRP A 105 8.89 23.04 2.42
N MET A 106 8.31 23.42 3.55
CA MET A 106 7.40 24.58 3.63
C MET A 106 8.11 25.88 3.24
N VAL A 107 9.32 26.12 3.73
CA VAL A 107 10.10 27.33 3.39
C VAL A 107 10.51 27.30 1.91
N MET A 108 10.99 26.17 1.40
CA MET A 108 11.33 26.01 -0.02
C MET A 108 10.12 26.25 -0.93
N ASP A 109 8.99 25.58 -0.71
CA ASP A 109 7.78 25.74 -1.52
C ASP A 109 7.24 27.18 -1.45
N SER A 110 7.31 27.82 -0.28
CA SER A 110 6.82 29.20 -0.08
C SER A 110 7.69 30.24 -0.77
N VAL A 111 9.02 30.08 -0.73
CA VAL A 111 9.95 30.96 -1.45
C VAL A 111 9.88 30.73 -2.95
N MET A 112 9.72 29.47 -3.39
CA MET A 112 9.47 29.14 -4.79
C MET A 112 8.20 29.82 -5.30
N LEU A 113 7.05 29.62 -4.67
CA LEU A 113 5.77 30.18 -5.14
C LEU A 113 5.68 31.70 -4.97
N GLY A 114 6.27 32.26 -3.91
CA GLY A 114 6.36 33.71 -3.71
C GLY A 114 7.22 34.38 -4.78
N SER A 115 8.44 33.88 -4.99
CA SER A 115 9.35 34.44 -6.01
C SER A 115 8.84 34.22 -7.43
N LEU A 116 8.25 33.06 -7.74
CA LEU A 116 7.57 32.81 -9.02
C LEU A 116 6.44 33.80 -9.30
N THR A 117 5.63 34.14 -8.29
CA THR A 117 4.56 35.15 -8.42
C THR A 117 5.15 36.53 -8.72
N LEU A 118 6.23 36.91 -8.01
CA LEU A 118 6.95 38.16 -8.26
C LEU A 118 7.58 38.20 -9.66
N TYR A 119 8.29 37.16 -10.08
CA TYR A 119 8.96 37.13 -11.39
C TYR A 119 7.98 37.07 -12.56
N ARG A 120 6.84 36.35 -12.43
CA ARG A 120 5.76 36.42 -13.44
C ARG A 120 5.23 37.84 -13.59
N ARG A 121 5.02 38.55 -12.48
CA ARG A 121 4.58 39.95 -12.49
C ARG A 121 5.63 40.87 -13.12
N LEU A 122 6.89 40.79 -12.68
CA LEU A 122 7.98 41.63 -13.20
C LEU A 122 8.26 41.38 -14.69
N LEU A 123 8.22 40.13 -15.15
CA LEU A 123 8.37 39.78 -16.57
C LEU A 123 7.17 40.25 -17.40
N HIS A 124 5.95 40.19 -16.85
CA HIS A 124 4.78 40.76 -17.50
C HIS A 124 4.96 42.27 -17.67
N GLU A 125 5.06 43.00 -16.55
CA GLU A 125 5.08 44.47 -16.50
C GLU A 125 6.25 45.08 -17.30
N ASN A 126 7.47 44.54 -17.19
CA ASN A 126 8.67 45.20 -17.73
C ASN A 126 9.20 44.63 -19.06
N VAL A 127 8.90 43.36 -19.37
CA VAL A 127 9.47 42.67 -20.55
C VAL A 127 8.39 42.38 -21.59
N PHE A 128 7.34 41.64 -21.23
CA PHE A 128 6.33 41.17 -22.17
C PHE A 128 5.19 42.17 -22.44
N SER A 129 5.11 43.28 -21.68
CA SER A 129 4.35 44.48 -22.06
C SER A 129 4.80 45.09 -23.39
N LYS A 130 6.07 44.90 -23.80
CA LYS A 130 6.61 45.50 -25.04
C LYS A 130 6.19 44.67 -26.26
N PRO A 131 5.41 45.21 -27.22
CA PRO A 131 4.90 44.44 -28.36
C PRO A 131 5.99 43.82 -29.24
N GLU A 132 7.13 44.49 -29.37
CA GLU A 132 8.29 44.05 -30.16
C GLU A 132 8.87 42.73 -29.63
N ILE A 133 9.14 42.67 -28.31
CA ILE A 133 9.67 41.48 -27.63
C ILE A 133 8.68 40.31 -27.77
N ARG A 134 7.37 40.60 -27.70
CA ARG A 134 6.32 39.59 -27.88
C ARG A 134 6.25 39.04 -29.32
N ARG A 135 6.62 39.79 -30.36
CA ARG A 135 6.66 39.34 -31.76
C ARG A 135 7.82 38.40 -32.08
N ILE A 136 8.95 38.55 -31.41
CA ILE A 136 10.16 37.71 -31.57
C ILE A 136 10.20 36.49 -30.64
N THR A 137 9.37 36.47 -29.59
CA THR A 137 9.36 35.38 -28.59
C THR A 137 8.76 34.08 -29.16
N PRO A 138 9.45 32.92 -29.06
CA PRO A 138 8.89 31.62 -29.45
C PRO A 138 7.56 31.31 -28.77
N PHE A 139 6.64 30.67 -29.50
CA PHE A 139 5.27 30.33 -29.08
C PHE A 139 4.34 31.50 -28.74
N ALA A 140 4.83 32.72 -28.51
CA ALA A 140 4.01 33.89 -28.19
C ALA A 140 3.07 34.32 -29.35
N ARG A 141 3.41 33.99 -30.60
CA ARG A 141 2.58 34.27 -31.79
C ARG A 141 1.18 33.63 -31.75
N TYR A 142 1.00 32.55 -31.00
CA TYR A 142 -0.29 31.86 -30.84
C TYR A 142 -1.14 32.39 -29.66
N GLN A 143 -0.69 33.43 -28.95
CA GLN A 143 -1.39 33.98 -27.78
C GLN A 143 -1.62 35.49 -27.96
N PRO A 144 -2.77 35.89 -28.57
CA PRO A 144 -3.01 37.29 -28.96
C PRO A 144 -3.40 38.23 -27.80
N ASP A 145 -3.89 37.73 -26.66
CA ASP A 145 -4.33 38.58 -25.53
C ASP A 145 -3.14 39.29 -24.84
N PRO A 146 -3.01 40.62 -24.94
CA PRO A 146 -1.90 41.37 -24.37
C PRO A 146 -1.85 41.29 -22.84
N ASN A 147 -2.97 41.01 -22.16
CA ASN A 147 -3.07 41.00 -20.70
C ASN A 147 -2.59 39.70 -20.04
N THR A 148 -2.05 38.75 -20.83
CA THR A 148 -1.46 37.52 -20.30
C THR A 148 0.01 37.39 -20.65
N LEU A 149 0.80 36.96 -19.66
CA LEU A 149 2.21 36.57 -19.81
C LEU A 149 2.27 35.36 -20.77
N PRO A 150 3.14 35.34 -21.80
CA PRO A 150 3.25 34.19 -22.69
C PRO A 150 3.80 32.96 -21.96
N SER A 151 3.55 31.76 -22.48
CA SER A 151 4.02 30.51 -21.85
C SER A 151 5.55 30.42 -21.76
N PHE A 152 6.28 31.03 -22.70
CA PHE A 152 7.74 31.19 -22.62
C PHE A 152 8.17 32.04 -21.40
N GLY A 153 7.44 33.13 -21.11
CA GLY A 153 7.64 33.96 -19.93
C GLY A 153 7.32 33.24 -18.62
N HIS A 154 6.33 32.34 -18.62
CA HIS A 154 6.06 31.45 -17.50
C HIS A 154 7.24 30.49 -17.22
N GLY A 155 7.92 30.02 -18.27
CA GLY A 155 9.15 29.25 -18.16
C GLY A 155 10.33 30.04 -17.57
N ILE A 156 10.59 31.26 -18.06
CA ILE A 156 11.65 32.14 -17.52
C ILE A 156 11.41 32.44 -16.03
N ALA A 157 10.16 32.77 -15.65
CA ALA A 157 9.80 32.95 -14.25
C ALA A 157 10.09 31.69 -13.39
N GLY A 158 9.93 30.51 -13.99
CA GLY A 158 10.31 29.22 -13.41
C GLY A 158 11.82 29.10 -13.15
N ILE A 159 12.67 29.49 -14.11
CA ILE A 159 14.14 29.51 -13.94
C ILE A 159 14.51 30.46 -12.79
N MET A 160 13.99 31.69 -12.80
CA MET A 160 14.32 32.71 -11.80
C MET A 160 13.90 32.25 -10.38
N ALA A 161 12.69 31.70 -10.23
CA ALA A 161 12.23 31.13 -8.97
C ALA A 161 13.07 29.91 -8.54
N GLY A 162 13.46 29.08 -9.50
CA GLY A 162 14.33 27.92 -9.31
C GLY A 162 15.72 28.30 -8.77
N THR A 163 16.36 29.32 -9.33
CA THR A 163 17.63 29.86 -8.83
C THR A 163 17.46 30.45 -7.42
N THR A 164 16.44 31.27 -7.19
CA THR A 164 16.21 31.92 -5.88
C THR A 164 15.95 30.90 -4.76
N VAL A 165 15.14 29.86 -5.00
CA VAL A 165 14.94 28.79 -4.01
C VAL A 165 16.16 27.89 -3.84
N SER A 166 17.06 27.80 -4.83
CA SER A 166 18.27 26.93 -4.75
C SER A 166 19.19 27.30 -3.58
N PHE A 167 19.27 28.58 -3.18
CA PHE A 167 20.07 29.00 -2.04
C PHE A 167 19.55 28.42 -0.71
N ILE A 168 18.22 28.31 -0.54
CA ILE A 168 17.62 27.66 0.64
C ILE A 168 17.65 26.14 0.49
N ALA A 169 17.45 25.65 -0.74
CA ALA A 169 17.28 24.23 -1.00
C ALA A 169 18.59 23.43 -0.99
N ALA A 170 19.70 23.98 -1.50
CA ALA A 170 20.99 23.29 -1.53
C ALA A 170 21.46 22.77 -0.15
N PRO A 171 21.47 23.56 0.94
CA PRO A 171 21.85 23.06 2.26
C PRO A 171 20.83 22.05 2.83
N VAL A 172 19.53 22.25 2.59
CA VAL A 172 18.46 21.36 3.08
C VAL A 172 18.46 20.00 2.37
N GLU A 173 18.63 19.99 1.05
CA GLU A 173 18.75 18.77 0.25
C GLU A 173 20.05 18.02 0.54
N HIS A 174 21.18 18.72 0.71
CA HIS A 174 22.46 18.10 1.04
C HIS A 174 22.41 17.38 2.41
N VAL A 175 21.89 18.04 3.46
CA VAL A 175 21.70 17.40 4.77
C VAL A 175 20.71 16.24 4.70
N LYS A 176 19.62 16.35 3.92
CA LYS A 176 18.68 15.24 3.71
C LYS A 176 19.32 14.03 3.03
N ALA A 177 20.09 14.25 1.96
CA ALA A 177 20.78 13.18 1.22
C ALA A 177 21.78 12.44 2.12
N ARG A 178 22.63 13.19 2.85
CA ARG A 178 23.65 12.62 3.76
C ARG A 178 23.04 11.78 4.88
N LEU A 179 21.89 12.20 5.44
CA LEU A 179 21.13 11.38 6.41
C LEU A 179 20.54 10.12 5.76
N GLN A 180 20.02 10.19 4.54
CA GLN A 180 19.39 9.06 3.87
C GLN A 180 20.37 7.91 3.58
N ILE A 181 21.63 8.21 3.23
CA ILE A 181 22.70 7.18 3.12
C ILE A 181 22.87 6.46 4.46
N GLN A 182 23.02 7.24 5.54
CA GLN A 182 23.31 6.72 6.87
C GLN A 182 22.20 5.81 7.41
N TYR A 183 20.94 6.08 7.07
CA TYR A 183 19.84 5.25 7.56
C TYR A 183 19.82 3.85 6.95
N ALA A 184 20.39 3.67 5.75
CA ALA A 184 20.67 2.36 5.15
C ALA A 184 21.90 1.64 5.75
N ALA A 185 22.58 2.24 6.73
CA ALA A 185 23.69 1.62 7.46
C ALA A 185 23.29 1.16 8.87
N ASP A 186 24.00 0.14 9.36
CA ASP A 186 23.85 -0.44 10.70
C ASP A 186 23.77 0.62 11.80
N LYS A 187 22.96 0.36 12.84
CA LYS A 187 22.82 1.31 13.97
C LYS A 187 24.15 1.68 14.63
N THR A 188 25.15 0.80 14.60
CA THR A 188 26.51 1.01 15.11
C THR A 188 27.40 1.87 14.20
N LYS A 189 27.05 2.06 12.92
CA LYS A 189 27.82 2.81 11.91
C LYS A 189 27.26 4.21 11.63
N ARG A 190 26.34 4.71 12.47
CA ARG A 190 25.61 5.99 12.24
C ARG A 190 26.40 7.19 12.77
N MET A 191 26.93 8.03 11.87
CA MET A 191 27.78 9.20 12.19
C MET A 191 27.05 10.45 12.71
N TYR A 192 25.75 10.59 12.44
CA TYR A 192 24.90 11.75 12.76
C TYR A 192 23.71 11.33 13.62
N SER A 193 23.46 12.02 14.74
CA SER A 193 22.27 11.77 15.57
C SER A 193 20.99 12.37 14.98
N GLY A 194 21.09 13.31 14.06
CA GLY A 194 19.97 13.91 13.33
C GLY A 194 20.36 15.10 12.46
N PRO A 195 19.39 15.84 11.88
CA PRO A 195 19.67 16.95 10.96
C PRO A 195 20.52 18.06 11.56
N ILE A 196 20.25 18.46 12.81
CA ILE A 196 20.97 19.55 13.48
C ILE A 196 22.43 19.14 13.77
N ASP A 197 22.66 17.88 14.14
CA ASP A 197 24.00 17.33 14.37
C ASP A 197 24.79 17.17 13.06
N CYS A 198 24.12 16.73 11.99
CA CYS A 198 24.70 16.68 10.64
C CYS A 198 25.15 18.09 10.19
N THR A 199 24.26 19.08 10.21
CA THR A 199 24.58 20.47 9.87
C THR A 199 25.72 21.02 10.75
N ARG A 200 25.68 20.77 12.07
CA ARG A 200 26.73 21.22 13.01
C ARG A 200 28.09 20.61 12.71
N LYS A 201 28.16 19.30 12.43
CA LYS A 201 29.40 18.59 12.08
C LYS A 201 29.97 19.08 10.74
N ILE A 202 29.12 19.25 9.73
CA ILE A 202 29.51 19.79 8.42
C ILE A 202 30.06 21.22 8.56
N LEU A 203 29.35 22.11 9.26
CA LEU A 203 29.81 23.48 9.48
C LEU A 203 31.11 23.57 10.28
N ARG A 204 31.34 22.67 11.25
CA ARG A 204 32.59 22.61 12.03
C ARG A 204 33.80 22.07 11.25
N THR A 205 33.60 21.18 10.28
CA THR A 205 34.69 20.49 9.56
C THR A 205 34.98 21.09 8.18
N HIS A 206 33.95 21.55 7.47
CA HIS A 206 34.04 22.03 6.08
C HIS A 206 33.39 23.42 5.88
N GLY A 207 32.91 24.06 6.95
CA GLY A 207 32.35 25.41 6.91
C GLY A 207 31.07 25.54 6.05
N ILE A 208 30.73 26.79 5.72
CA ILE A 208 29.59 27.12 4.86
C ILE A 208 29.79 26.54 3.45
N ALA A 209 31.02 26.54 2.93
CA ALA A 209 31.36 25.97 1.63
C ALA A 209 31.03 24.46 1.54
N GLY A 210 31.34 23.69 2.60
CA GLY A 210 30.93 22.29 2.71
C GLY A 210 29.41 22.11 2.70
N LEU A 211 28.68 22.91 3.47
CA LEU A 211 27.22 22.84 3.50
C LEU A 211 26.59 23.12 2.12
N TYR A 212 27.12 24.10 1.38
CA TYR A 212 26.64 24.51 0.06
C TYR A 212 27.26 23.72 -1.13
N ARG A 213 28.00 22.63 -0.89
CA ARG A 213 28.70 21.84 -1.93
C ARG A 213 27.84 21.45 -3.14
N GLY A 214 26.54 21.20 -2.93
CA GLY A 214 25.60 20.86 -4.01
C GLY A 214 25.00 22.04 -4.79
N LEU A 215 25.30 23.30 -4.47
CA LEU A 215 24.56 24.47 -4.96
C LEU A 215 24.54 24.60 -6.49
N CYS A 216 25.68 24.47 -7.17
CA CYS A 216 25.73 24.62 -8.64
C CYS A 216 24.91 23.54 -9.36
N ALA A 217 24.96 22.30 -8.90
CA ALA A 217 24.13 21.21 -9.42
C ALA A 217 22.65 21.39 -9.08
N THR A 218 22.35 22.04 -7.94
CA THR A 218 20.99 22.39 -7.52
C THR A 218 20.36 23.48 -8.40
N ILE A 219 21.13 24.52 -8.73
CA ILE A 219 20.72 25.59 -9.67
C ILE A 219 20.51 25.00 -11.06
N PHE A 220 21.44 24.17 -11.55
CA PHE A 220 21.28 23.51 -12.85
C PHE A 220 20.03 22.62 -12.91
N PHE A 221 19.82 21.77 -11.90
CA PHE A 221 18.59 20.97 -11.76
C PHE A 221 17.31 21.82 -11.74
N ARG A 222 17.32 22.97 -11.05
CA ARG A 222 16.16 23.86 -10.98
C ARG A 222 15.98 24.75 -12.22
N SER A 223 16.96 24.86 -13.12
CA SER A 223 16.75 25.54 -14.42
C SER A 223 15.65 24.85 -15.26
N PHE A 224 15.49 23.53 -15.12
CA PHE A 224 14.43 22.75 -15.76
C PHE A 224 13.00 23.10 -15.26
N PHE A 225 12.85 23.95 -14.22
CA PHE A 225 11.57 24.58 -13.89
C PHE A 225 11.00 25.41 -15.05
N PHE A 226 11.82 25.76 -16.06
CA PHE A 226 11.37 26.25 -17.35
C PHE A 226 10.30 25.34 -17.99
N PHE A 227 10.61 24.05 -18.12
CA PHE A 227 9.71 23.07 -18.73
C PHE A 227 8.48 22.83 -17.85
N TRP A 228 8.64 22.83 -16.52
CA TRP A 228 7.53 22.70 -15.59
C TRP A 228 6.51 23.83 -15.78
N TRP A 229 6.92 25.09 -15.59
CA TRP A 229 5.99 26.20 -15.56
C TRP A 229 5.56 26.68 -16.95
N GLY A 230 6.38 26.46 -17.98
CA GLY A 230 5.99 26.66 -19.38
C GLY A 230 4.92 25.67 -19.82
N SER A 231 5.13 24.35 -19.60
CA SER A 231 4.13 23.35 -19.97
C SER A 231 2.86 23.43 -19.12
N TYR A 232 2.95 23.80 -17.84
CA TYR A 232 1.78 24.04 -16.99
C TYR A 232 0.83 25.07 -17.61
N ASP A 233 1.36 26.20 -18.10
CA ASP A 233 0.55 27.25 -18.73
C ASP A 233 -0.05 26.79 -20.06
N VAL A 234 0.74 26.14 -20.93
CA VAL A 234 0.25 25.58 -22.21
C VAL A 234 -0.88 24.57 -21.98
N LEU A 235 -0.68 23.60 -21.09
CA LEU A 235 -1.67 22.56 -20.77
C LEU A 235 -2.93 23.16 -20.13
N THR A 236 -2.76 24.15 -19.24
CA THR A 236 -3.87 24.87 -18.60
C THR A 236 -4.73 25.62 -19.62
N ARG A 237 -4.12 26.28 -20.63
CA ARG A 237 -4.86 26.97 -21.69
C ARG A 237 -5.53 25.99 -22.64
N MET A 238 -4.78 25.01 -23.14
CA MET A 238 -5.28 23.97 -24.03
C MET A 238 -6.52 23.26 -23.44
N MET A 239 -6.51 22.90 -22.15
CA MET A 239 -7.69 22.28 -21.52
C MET A 239 -8.85 23.26 -21.30
N LYS A 240 -8.62 24.55 -21.03
CA LYS A 240 -9.70 25.55 -20.95
C LYS A 240 -10.37 25.81 -22.31
N GLU A 241 -9.61 25.69 -23.40
CA GLU A 241 -10.09 25.93 -24.76
C GLU A 241 -10.73 24.69 -25.38
N ARG A 242 -10.20 23.49 -25.08
CA ARG A 242 -10.63 22.22 -25.69
C ARG A 242 -11.61 21.40 -24.84
N THR A 243 -11.80 21.72 -23.56
CA THR A 243 -12.61 20.89 -22.65
C THR A 243 -13.52 21.74 -21.75
N ASN A 244 -14.69 21.21 -21.41
CA ASN A 244 -15.62 21.82 -20.45
C ASN A 244 -15.32 21.37 -19.00
N LEU A 245 -14.04 21.19 -18.66
CA LEU A 245 -13.61 20.74 -17.34
C LEU A 245 -13.65 21.88 -16.31
N SER A 246 -13.91 21.51 -15.06
CA SER A 246 -13.85 22.46 -13.95
C SER A 246 -12.40 22.90 -13.67
N ALA A 247 -12.20 24.13 -13.21
CA ALA A 247 -10.87 24.66 -12.88
C ALA A 247 -10.01 23.74 -11.96
N PRO A 248 -10.55 23.04 -10.94
CA PRO A 248 -9.80 22.06 -10.17
C PRO A 248 -9.28 20.89 -11.01
N ALA A 249 -10.10 20.34 -11.91
CA ALA A 249 -9.71 19.25 -12.79
C ALA A 249 -8.64 19.69 -13.79
N ILE A 250 -8.76 20.90 -14.34
CA ILE A 250 -7.74 21.48 -15.22
C ILE A 250 -6.42 21.68 -14.45
N ASN A 251 -6.45 22.23 -13.23
CA ASN A 251 -5.27 22.38 -12.38
C ASN A 251 -4.63 21.01 -12.04
N PHE A 252 -5.44 20.00 -11.70
CA PHE A 252 -5.01 18.64 -11.39
C PHE A 252 -4.26 18.01 -12.57
N TRP A 253 -4.88 17.96 -13.76
CA TRP A 253 -4.27 17.37 -14.95
C TRP A 253 -3.09 18.19 -15.47
N ALA A 254 -3.19 19.53 -15.53
CA ALA A 254 -2.07 20.38 -15.97
C ALA A 254 -0.88 20.28 -15.01
N GLY A 255 -1.13 20.27 -13.70
CA GLY A 255 -0.11 20.12 -12.66
C GLY A 255 0.58 18.77 -12.70
N GLY A 256 -0.18 17.68 -12.84
CA GLY A 256 0.37 16.34 -12.94
C GLY A 256 1.20 16.11 -14.21
N ILE A 257 0.68 16.49 -15.39
CA ILE A 257 1.36 16.28 -16.68
C ILE A 257 2.60 17.20 -16.80
N SER A 258 2.51 18.47 -16.39
CA SER A 258 3.68 19.36 -16.38
C SER A 258 4.77 18.92 -15.39
N ALA A 259 4.38 18.28 -14.28
CA ALA A 259 5.35 17.65 -13.37
C ALA A 259 6.02 16.42 -14.02
N GLN A 260 5.30 15.60 -14.80
CA GLN A 260 5.92 14.51 -15.58
C GLN A 260 6.92 15.06 -16.60
N LEU A 261 6.59 16.13 -17.33
CA LEU A 261 7.49 16.81 -18.27
C LEU A 261 8.72 17.41 -17.57
N PHE A 262 8.56 17.97 -16.36
CA PHE A 262 9.68 18.40 -15.53
C PHE A 262 10.61 17.24 -15.17
N TRP A 263 10.09 16.12 -14.67
CA TRP A 263 10.95 14.99 -14.30
C TRP A 263 11.59 14.34 -15.53
N LEU A 264 10.88 14.21 -16.65
CA LEU A 264 11.43 13.71 -17.91
C LEU A 264 12.63 14.56 -18.41
N THR A 265 12.58 15.89 -18.24
CA THR A 265 13.69 16.76 -18.67
C THR A 265 14.79 16.94 -17.63
N SER A 266 14.47 16.93 -16.34
CA SER A 266 15.42 17.22 -15.24
C SER A 266 16.14 16.01 -14.65
N TYR A 267 15.63 14.78 -14.84
CA TYR A 267 16.12 13.61 -14.09
C TYR A 267 17.64 13.32 -14.25
N PRO A 268 18.25 13.44 -15.45
CA PRO A 268 19.71 13.34 -15.61
C PRO A 268 20.49 14.31 -14.71
N SER A 269 19.96 15.51 -14.48
CA SER A 269 20.55 16.50 -13.58
C SER A 269 20.30 16.19 -12.10
N ASP A 270 19.18 15.54 -11.74
CA ASP A 270 18.96 15.09 -10.37
C ASP A 270 19.97 14.00 -9.99
N VAL A 271 20.21 13.01 -10.85
CA VAL A 271 21.20 11.94 -10.60
C VAL A 271 22.59 12.50 -10.31
N VAL A 272 23.08 13.47 -11.10
CA VAL A 272 24.38 14.13 -10.87
C VAL A 272 24.37 14.94 -9.56
N LYS A 273 23.29 15.67 -9.29
CA LYS A 273 23.14 16.47 -8.05
C LYS A 273 23.12 15.58 -6.80
N GLN A 274 22.32 14.50 -6.80
CA GLN A 274 22.29 13.54 -5.70
C GLN A 274 23.69 12.95 -5.49
N ARG A 275 24.34 12.46 -6.56
CA ARG A 275 25.68 11.85 -6.48
C ARG A 275 26.73 12.79 -5.86
N LEU A 276 26.69 14.08 -6.20
CA LEU A 276 27.57 15.10 -5.61
C LEU A 276 27.23 15.41 -4.13
N MET A 277 25.95 15.35 -3.75
CA MET A 277 25.50 15.52 -2.36
C MET A 277 25.75 14.27 -1.49
N THR A 278 25.91 13.09 -2.09
CA THR A 278 26.17 11.84 -1.38
C THR A 278 27.65 11.49 -1.24
N ASP A 279 28.53 12.13 -2.01
CA ASP A 279 29.98 11.89 -1.98
C ASP A 279 30.59 12.13 -0.58
N PRO A 280 31.52 11.29 -0.10
CA PRO A 280 32.39 11.61 1.03
C PRO A 280 33.01 13.01 0.93
N MET A 281 33.20 13.65 2.08
CA MET A 281 33.83 14.97 2.17
C MET A 281 35.27 14.89 2.66
N GLY A 282 35.60 13.86 3.44
CA GLY A 282 36.94 13.56 3.93
C GLY A 282 37.43 14.51 5.01
N GLY A 283 38.73 14.44 5.27
CA GLY A 283 39.38 15.18 6.34
C GLY A 283 38.82 14.82 7.73
N ALA A 284 38.71 15.83 8.60
CA ALA A 284 38.29 15.68 10.01
C ALA A 284 36.85 15.17 10.22
N LEU A 285 36.10 14.86 9.16
CA LEU A 285 34.76 14.25 9.23
C LEU A 285 34.81 12.71 9.22
N GLY A 286 35.93 12.09 8.79
CA GLY A 286 36.14 10.64 8.84
C GLY A 286 35.28 9.79 7.90
N ASP A 287 34.59 10.39 6.93
CA ASP A 287 33.52 9.75 6.14
C ASP A 287 33.99 9.08 4.82
N GLY A 288 35.30 8.93 4.63
CA GLY A 288 35.93 8.34 3.44
C GLY A 288 36.76 9.33 2.62
N GLN A 289 37.23 8.92 1.44
CA GLN A 289 37.97 9.78 0.52
C GLN A 289 37.03 10.45 -0.49
N ARG A 290 37.18 11.77 -0.67
CA ARG A 290 36.36 12.59 -1.57
C ARG A 290 36.60 12.23 -3.03
N GLN A 291 35.55 11.87 -3.78
CA GLN A 291 35.68 11.46 -5.18
C GLN A 291 35.49 12.62 -6.17
N PHE A 292 34.62 13.60 -5.88
CA PHE A 292 34.24 14.62 -6.87
C PHE A 292 34.66 16.04 -6.45
N ARG A 293 35.49 16.72 -7.26
CA ARG A 293 35.83 18.12 -7.02
C ARG A 293 34.67 19.03 -7.46
N TRP A 294 34.11 18.76 -8.63
CA TRP A 294 33.02 19.50 -9.28
C TRP A 294 31.84 18.59 -9.69
N TRP A 295 30.70 19.20 -10.04
CA TRP A 295 29.55 18.49 -10.61
C TRP A 295 29.85 17.82 -11.95
N LYS A 296 30.79 18.38 -12.74
CA LYS A 296 31.25 17.80 -14.02
C LYS A 296 31.91 16.44 -13.79
N ASP A 297 32.74 16.32 -12.76
CA ASP A 297 33.44 15.09 -12.41
C ASP A 297 32.44 13.98 -12.03
N ALA A 298 31.41 14.33 -11.25
CA ALA A 298 30.32 13.42 -10.90
C ALA A 298 29.50 12.98 -12.13
N ALA A 299 29.28 13.87 -13.11
CA ALA A 299 28.62 13.53 -14.37
C ALA A 299 29.49 12.58 -15.23
N VAL A 300 30.79 12.87 -15.37
CA VAL A 300 31.74 12.00 -16.08
C VAL A 300 31.82 10.62 -15.40
N ALA A 301 31.77 10.53 -14.07
CA ALA A 301 31.70 9.26 -13.35
C ALA A 301 30.41 8.47 -13.64
N VAL A 302 29.24 9.12 -13.61
CA VAL A 302 27.96 8.48 -14.01
C VAL A 302 28.03 7.89 -15.43
N TYR A 303 28.64 8.63 -16.36
CA TYR A 303 28.81 8.16 -17.73
C TYR A 303 29.84 7.02 -17.86
N ARG A 304 30.97 7.10 -17.14
CA ARG A 304 32.02 6.05 -17.19
C ARG A 304 31.56 4.71 -16.61
N GLU A 305 30.69 4.72 -15.61
CA GLU A 305 30.23 3.49 -14.96
C GLU A 305 29.08 2.76 -15.68
N ARG A 306 28.14 3.50 -16.28
CA ARG A 306 26.89 2.94 -16.84
C ARG A 306 26.45 3.61 -18.15
N GLY A 307 27.35 4.31 -18.83
CA GLY A 307 27.06 5.05 -20.06
C GLY A 307 25.93 6.07 -19.90
N TRP A 308 25.20 6.32 -20.99
CA TRP A 308 24.03 7.20 -20.97
C TRP A 308 22.90 6.68 -20.06
N ARG A 309 22.80 5.36 -19.86
CA ARG A 309 21.79 4.72 -18.99
C ARG A 309 21.99 5.05 -17.51
N GLY A 310 23.23 5.36 -17.09
CA GLY A 310 23.54 5.79 -15.72
C GLY A 310 22.72 6.98 -15.25
N TYR A 311 22.47 7.94 -16.14
CA TYR A 311 21.66 9.14 -15.87
C TYR A 311 20.15 8.88 -15.67
N TRP A 312 19.68 7.66 -15.94
CA TRP A 312 18.26 7.27 -15.82
C TRP A 312 18.03 6.19 -14.74
N ARG A 313 19.06 5.79 -13.99
CA ARG A 313 18.96 4.76 -12.93
C ARG A 313 18.09 5.24 -11.77
N GLY A 314 16.83 4.79 -11.75
CA GLY A 314 15.82 5.17 -10.76
C GLY A 314 14.74 6.13 -11.29
N PHE A 315 14.72 6.41 -12.60
CA PHE A 315 13.75 7.33 -13.22
C PHE A 315 12.30 6.94 -12.94
N VAL A 316 11.93 5.67 -13.15
CA VAL A 316 10.54 5.21 -13.08
C VAL A 316 9.88 5.50 -11.72
N PRO A 317 10.44 5.09 -10.56
CA PRO A 317 9.88 5.47 -9.25
C PRO A 317 9.73 6.99 -9.04
N CYS A 318 10.64 7.81 -9.56
CA CYS A 318 10.53 9.28 -9.45
C CYS A 318 9.48 9.87 -10.39
N PHE A 319 9.39 9.39 -11.63
CA PHE A 319 8.42 9.81 -12.63
C PHE A 319 6.98 9.46 -12.22
N LEU A 320 6.75 8.22 -11.76
CA LEU A 320 5.44 7.79 -11.28
C LEU A 320 5.01 8.60 -10.04
N ARG A 321 5.88 8.73 -9.04
CA ARG A 321 5.67 9.57 -7.84
C ARG A 321 5.36 11.03 -8.17
N ALA A 322 5.81 11.56 -9.31
CA ALA A 322 5.69 12.97 -9.64
C ALA A 322 4.24 13.45 -9.82
N PHE A 323 3.38 12.66 -10.46
CA PHE A 323 2.07 13.14 -10.92
C PHE A 323 1.15 13.51 -9.72
N PRO A 324 0.81 12.61 -8.76
CA PRO A 324 -0.03 13.00 -7.62
C PRO A 324 0.67 13.72 -6.48
N ALA A 325 2.00 13.64 -6.33
CA ALA A 325 2.70 14.51 -5.39
C ALA A 325 2.45 16.01 -5.70
N ASN A 326 2.29 16.35 -6.98
CA ASN A 326 1.97 17.70 -7.42
C ASN A 326 0.45 17.93 -7.55
N ALA A 327 -0.33 16.91 -7.95
CA ALA A 327 -1.79 17.03 -7.99
C ALA A 327 -2.40 17.25 -6.59
N MET A 328 -1.92 16.53 -5.57
CA MET A 328 -2.34 16.72 -4.17
C MET A 328 -1.94 18.09 -3.62
N ALA A 329 -0.76 18.61 -3.98
CA ALA A 329 -0.34 19.96 -3.60
C ALA A 329 -1.27 21.04 -4.18
N LEU A 330 -1.77 20.85 -5.41
CA LEU A 330 -2.74 21.76 -6.02
C LEU A 330 -4.16 21.62 -5.44
N VAL A 331 -4.58 20.42 -5.05
CA VAL A 331 -5.83 20.21 -4.29
C VAL A 331 -5.77 20.90 -2.93
N ALA A 332 -4.64 20.78 -2.21
CA ALA A 332 -4.43 21.48 -0.94
C ALA A 332 -4.43 23.02 -1.11
N PHE A 333 -3.73 23.53 -2.13
CA PHE A 333 -3.75 24.95 -2.50
C PHE A 333 -5.17 25.47 -2.76
N GLU A 334 -5.97 24.76 -3.56
CA GLU A 334 -7.33 25.22 -3.86
C GLU A 334 -8.27 25.10 -2.65
N GLY A 335 -8.12 24.05 -1.82
CA GLY A 335 -8.86 23.91 -0.55
C GLY A 335 -8.67 25.12 0.36
N VAL A 336 -7.43 25.55 0.58
CA VAL A 336 -7.10 26.76 1.38
C VAL A 336 -7.68 28.03 0.75
N MET A 337 -7.58 28.16 -0.58
CA MET A 337 -8.14 29.30 -1.33
C MET A 337 -9.68 29.34 -1.32
N ARG A 338 -10.35 28.20 -1.12
CA ARG A 338 -11.81 28.10 -0.91
C ARG A 338 -12.20 28.44 0.52
N ILE A 339 -11.56 27.85 1.52
CA ILE A 339 -11.81 28.10 2.95
C ILE A 339 -11.72 29.60 3.25
N ARG A 340 -10.67 30.26 2.75
CA ARG A 340 -10.45 31.71 2.92
C ARG A 340 -11.48 32.59 2.17
N ARG A 341 -12.21 32.06 1.20
CA ARG A 341 -13.34 32.77 0.55
C ARG A 341 -14.65 32.60 1.34
N GLY A 342 -14.87 31.43 1.96
CA GLY A 342 -15.98 31.22 2.90
C GLY A 342 -15.86 32.13 4.14
N LEU A 343 -14.64 32.29 4.67
CA LEU A 343 -14.32 33.25 5.74
C LEU A 343 -14.39 34.75 5.32
N ARG A 344 -15.13 35.07 4.26
CA ARG A 344 -15.40 36.44 3.81
C ARG A 344 -16.88 36.73 3.52
N THR A 345 -17.76 35.77 3.77
CA THR A 345 -19.22 36.00 3.87
C THR A 345 -19.60 36.00 5.35
N VAL A 346 -19.37 37.15 5.98
CA VAL A 346 -20.10 37.60 7.18
C VAL A 346 -20.67 38.94 6.78
N ASP A 347 -22.00 39.05 6.82
CA ASP A 347 -22.71 40.10 6.08
C ASP A 347 -22.67 41.46 6.80
N PRO A 348 -22.54 42.58 6.05
CA PRO A 348 -23.06 43.86 6.52
C PRO A 348 -24.59 43.82 6.44
N VAL A 349 -25.24 43.95 7.59
CA VAL A 349 -26.70 44.13 7.73
C VAL A 349 -27.11 45.54 7.27
N ILE A 350 -28.42 45.84 7.18
CA ILE A 350 -29.06 47.16 6.94
C ILE A 350 -29.17 47.54 5.44
N ASP A 351 -30.34 47.87 4.87
CA ASP A 351 -31.74 47.79 5.38
C ASP A 351 -32.78 47.71 4.24
N HIS A 352 -34.05 47.43 4.57
CA HIS A 352 -35.18 47.52 3.65
C HIS A 352 -35.77 48.95 3.56
N VAL A 353 -35.85 49.51 2.34
CA VAL A 353 -36.74 50.65 2.00
C VAL A 353 -37.49 50.36 0.69
N ARG A 354 -38.70 50.91 0.53
CA ARG A 354 -39.70 50.54 -0.49
C ARG A 354 -39.51 51.15 -1.90
N THR A 355 -40.02 50.40 -2.87
CA THR A 355 -40.64 50.79 -4.17
C THR A 355 -41.54 52.04 -4.09
N PRO A 356 -41.74 52.84 -5.16
CA PRO A 356 -42.24 52.40 -6.49
C PRO A 356 -41.42 52.90 -7.71
N LYS A 357 -41.43 52.31 -8.92
CA LYS A 357 -42.48 51.77 -9.83
C LYS A 357 -43.35 52.84 -10.51
N ASP A 358 -43.08 53.10 -11.80
CA ASP A 358 -43.98 53.54 -12.89
C ASP A 358 -43.13 53.93 -14.14
N HIS A 359 -43.55 53.94 -15.41
CA HIS A 359 -44.80 53.50 -16.09
C HIS A 359 -44.50 53.26 -17.61
N HIS A 360 -45.14 52.26 -18.26
CA HIS A 360 -45.45 52.21 -19.74
C HIS A 360 -44.31 52.34 -20.80
N ARG A 361 -44.46 52.07 -22.14
CA ARG A 361 -45.55 51.52 -23.01
C ARG A 361 -44.99 50.79 -24.27
N HIS A 362 -45.89 50.14 -25.04
CA HIS A 362 -45.71 49.40 -26.32
C HIS A 362 -45.08 50.23 -27.49
N HIS A 363 -44.53 49.69 -28.59
CA HIS A 363 -45.20 48.91 -29.66
C HIS A 363 -44.26 48.15 -30.65
N LEU A 364 -44.85 47.33 -31.55
CA LEU A 364 -44.20 46.52 -32.59
C LEU A 364 -44.20 47.19 -33.98
N ARG A 365 -43.27 46.81 -34.87
CA ARG A 365 -43.59 46.46 -36.29
C ARG A 365 -42.54 45.57 -36.95
N ILE A 366 -42.84 45.11 -38.17
CA ILE A 366 -42.20 44.00 -38.91
C ILE A 366 -41.62 44.54 -40.23
N SER A 367 -40.44 44.06 -40.66
CA SER A 367 -40.19 43.39 -41.98
C SER A 367 -38.69 43.08 -42.23
N ARG A 368 -38.40 42.12 -43.13
CA ARG A 368 -37.04 41.75 -43.63
C ARG A 368 -36.78 42.41 -45.02
N PRO A 369 -35.67 42.17 -45.77
CA PRO A 369 -34.37 41.51 -45.46
C PRO A 369 -33.09 42.25 -45.95
N SER A 370 -31.93 41.67 -45.61
CA SER A 370 -30.69 41.57 -46.43
C SER A 370 -29.50 42.54 -46.27
N SER A 371 -28.34 41.93 -45.98
CA SER A 371 -26.95 42.31 -46.35
C SER A 371 -26.21 43.43 -45.59
N TYR A 372 -24.88 43.23 -45.50
CA TYR A 372 -23.79 44.08 -45.00
C TYR A 372 -23.66 44.43 -43.49
N LEU A 373 -22.48 44.06 -42.96
CA LEU A 373 -21.67 44.65 -41.87
C LEU A 373 -22.35 45.29 -40.63
N PRO A 374 -21.94 44.80 -39.44
CA PRO A 374 -21.40 45.69 -38.40
C PRO A 374 -19.97 45.27 -38.01
N THR A 375 -18.99 46.16 -37.81
CA THR A 375 -18.94 47.36 -36.95
C THR A 375 -18.84 47.00 -35.46
N VAL A 376 -17.76 47.46 -34.82
CA VAL A 376 -17.43 47.18 -33.41
C VAL A 376 -18.45 47.86 -32.50
N ASN A 377 -19.03 47.10 -31.57
CA ASN A 377 -19.43 47.69 -30.29
C ASN A 377 -19.41 46.71 -29.11
N GLN A 378 -19.22 47.31 -27.95
CA GLN A 378 -19.05 46.77 -26.61
C GLN A 378 -19.78 45.44 -26.32
N ALA A 379 -19.02 44.38 -26.04
CA ALA A 379 -19.55 43.15 -25.47
C ALA A 379 -20.12 43.40 -24.07
N THR A 380 -21.44 43.22 -23.92
CA THR A 380 -22.17 43.39 -22.67
C THR A 380 -21.59 42.47 -21.58
N MET A 381 -21.66 42.88 -20.31
CA MET A 381 -21.19 42.03 -19.20
C MET A 381 -21.88 40.65 -19.25
N ALA A 382 -21.10 39.60 -19.47
CA ALA A 382 -21.56 38.23 -19.32
C ALA A 382 -21.88 37.99 -17.83
N VAL A 383 -23.17 38.10 -17.48
CA VAL A 383 -23.69 37.89 -16.12
C VAL A 383 -23.09 36.61 -15.54
N ALA A 384 -22.48 36.73 -14.38
CA ALA A 384 -21.77 35.62 -13.75
C ALA A 384 -22.74 34.46 -13.48
N ARG A 385 -22.69 33.43 -14.33
CA ARG A 385 -23.43 32.17 -14.10
C ARG A 385 -23.07 31.66 -12.70
N PRO A 386 -24.03 31.47 -11.79
CA PRO A 386 -23.72 30.95 -10.46
C PRO A 386 -23.06 29.59 -10.62
N LEU A 387 -21.85 29.45 -10.08
CA LEU A 387 -21.05 28.24 -10.23
C LEU A 387 -21.80 27.06 -9.61
N ARG A 388 -22.31 26.19 -10.49
CA ARG A 388 -23.05 24.96 -10.16
C ARG A 388 -22.32 24.23 -9.03
N ARG A 389 -23.02 23.96 -7.91
CA ARG A 389 -22.47 23.26 -6.74
C ARG A 389 -21.62 22.07 -7.22
N THR A 390 -20.31 22.10 -6.95
CA THR A 390 -19.42 20.98 -7.31
C THR A 390 -19.93 19.73 -6.61
N SER A 391 -20.36 18.73 -7.38
CA SER A 391 -20.99 17.53 -6.81
C SER A 391 -20.00 16.77 -5.92
N PRO A 392 -20.46 16.06 -4.88
CA PRO A 392 -19.60 15.24 -4.04
C PRO A 392 -18.82 14.19 -4.86
N ILE A 393 -19.37 13.76 -6.00
CA ILE A 393 -18.71 12.91 -7.01
C ILE A 393 -17.35 13.50 -7.44
N THR A 394 -17.22 14.82 -7.57
CA THR A 394 -15.93 15.47 -7.93
C THR A 394 -14.84 15.25 -6.87
N PHE A 395 -15.23 15.23 -5.58
CA PHE A 395 -14.31 14.95 -4.48
C PHE A 395 -14.04 13.45 -4.35
N PHE A 396 -15.07 12.61 -4.53
CA PHE A 396 -14.91 11.16 -4.59
C PHE A 396 -13.96 10.73 -5.72
N LEU A 397 -14.08 11.30 -6.92
CA LEU A 397 -13.20 11.00 -8.06
C LEU A 397 -11.76 11.44 -7.78
N ALA A 398 -11.55 12.60 -7.15
CA ALA A 398 -10.22 13.06 -6.74
C ALA A 398 -9.60 12.15 -5.65
N ALA A 399 -10.40 11.71 -4.68
CA ALA A 399 -9.98 10.76 -3.66
C ALA A 399 -9.68 9.37 -4.25
N PHE A 400 -10.52 8.89 -5.17
CA PHE A 400 -10.33 7.61 -5.86
C PHE A 400 -9.08 7.61 -6.75
N LEU A 401 -8.82 8.68 -7.49
CA LEU A 401 -7.59 8.83 -8.28
C LEU A 401 -6.34 8.93 -7.38
N ALA A 402 -6.44 9.59 -6.21
CA ALA A 402 -5.36 9.61 -5.22
C ALA A 402 -5.13 8.22 -4.60
N PHE A 403 -6.20 7.45 -4.34
CA PHE A 403 -6.15 6.12 -3.73
C PHE A 403 -5.63 5.04 -4.71
N GLY A 404 -6.15 5.01 -5.93
CA GLY A 404 -5.68 4.11 -7.00
C GLY A 404 -4.21 4.37 -7.38
N PHE A 405 -3.76 5.62 -7.27
CA PHE A 405 -2.33 5.92 -7.37
C PHE A 405 -1.51 5.43 -6.16
N LEU A 406 -2.05 5.58 -4.95
CA LEU A 406 -1.42 5.07 -3.73
C LEU A 406 -1.24 3.55 -3.82
N PHE A 407 -2.23 2.84 -4.36
CA PHE A 407 -2.17 1.42 -4.69
C PHE A 407 -1.08 1.10 -5.73
N PHE A 408 -1.03 1.85 -6.83
CA PHE A 408 -0.04 1.65 -7.91
C PHE A 408 1.42 1.91 -7.48
N LEU A 409 1.67 2.77 -6.47
CA LEU A 409 3.00 2.92 -5.85
C LEU A 409 3.40 1.77 -4.91
N LEU A 410 2.52 0.78 -4.67
CA LEU A 410 2.72 -0.31 -3.70
C LEU A 410 2.82 -1.71 -4.35
N SER A 411 2.79 -1.82 -5.69
CA SER A 411 2.82 -3.10 -6.42
C SER A 411 4.17 -3.40 -7.11
N PRO A 412 4.77 -4.59 -6.93
CA PRO A 412 5.97 -5.06 -7.67
C PRO A 412 5.63 -5.96 -8.89
N SER A 413 6.58 -6.16 -9.83
CA SER A 413 6.42 -6.95 -11.08
C SER A 413 7.73 -7.63 -11.54
N SER A 414 7.71 -8.82 -12.21
CA SER A 414 8.93 -9.54 -12.73
C SER A 414 8.70 -10.69 -13.78
N SER A 415 9.51 -10.79 -14.88
CA SER A 415 9.66 -11.86 -15.95
C SER A 415 10.75 -11.43 -17.01
N ALA A 416 11.43 -12.17 -17.94
CA ALA A 416 11.56 -13.56 -18.50
C ALA A 416 12.94 -13.73 -19.30
N THR A 417 13.77 -14.81 -19.46
CA THR A 417 14.13 -16.16 -18.88
C THR A 417 15.43 -16.74 -19.56
N THR A 418 16.15 -17.88 -19.31
CA THR A 418 16.05 -19.19 -18.54
C THR A 418 17.39 -19.51 -17.75
N THR A 419 18.11 -20.67 -17.61
CA THR A 419 18.20 -22.07 -18.19
C THR A 419 18.95 -23.09 -17.24
N ALA A 420 19.56 -24.21 -17.72
CA ALA A 420 20.15 -25.38 -16.96
C ALA A 420 21.60 -25.76 -17.43
N THR A 421 22.40 -26.71 -16.90
CA THR A 421 22.31 -27.85 -15.91
C THR A 421 23.31 -27.67 -14.72
N ASP A 422 23.47 -28.47 -13.65
CA ASP A 422 23.35 -29.93 -13.40
C ASP A 422 23.08 -30.25 -11.89
N THR A 423 23.03 -31.54 -11.53
CA THR A 423 22.32 -32.14 -10.41
C THR A 423 23.00 -32.09 -9.03
N SER A 424 22.23 -32.44 -8.00
CA SER A 424 22.53 -32.37 -6.54
C SER A 424 22.70 -30.96 -5.95
N GLN A 425 23.39 -30.04 -6.63
CA GLN A 425 23.47 -28.64 -6.20
C GLN A 425 22.14 -27.91 -6.43
N GLN A 426 21.44 -28.16 -7.55
CA GLN A 426 20.13 -27.57 -7.84
C GLN A 426 19.05 -27.87 -6.78
N ARG A 427 19.10 -29.04 -6.10
CA ARG A 427 18.17 -29.35 -4.99
C ARG A 427 18.35 -28.42 -3.77
N ARG A 428 19.52 -27.79 -3.62
CA ARG A 428 19.79 -26.83 -2.53
C ARG A 428 19.26 -25.42 -2.82
N GLU A 429 18.92 -25.08 -4.06
CA GLU A 429 18.49 -23.72 -4.42
C GLU A 429 17.02 -23.41 -4.08
N ASP A 430 16.20 -24.46 -3.94
CA ASP A 430 14.77 -24.40 -3.57
C ASP A 430 14.53 -24.58 -2.05
N ALA A 431 15.56 -24.92 -1.27
CA ALA A 431 15.48 -24.92 0.18
C ALA A 431 15.41 -23.48 0.73
N ALA A 432 14.62 -23.25 1.77
CA ALA A 432 14.38 -21.89 2.26
C ALA A 432 15.64 -21.22 2.86
N ASP A 433 16.13 -20.19 2.17
CA ASP A 433 17.16 -19.24 2.65
C ASP A 433 16.67 -18.37 3.84
N HIS A 434 15.35 -18.35 4.11
CA HIS A 434 14.75 -17.49 5.14
C HIS A 434 13.47 -18.11 5.75
N PRO A 435 13.29 -18.12 7.09
CA PRO A 435 12.23 -18.88 7.78
C PRO A 435 10.77 -18.66 7.36
N LEU A 436 10.46 -17.49 6.79
CA LEU A 436 9.09 -17.09 6.42
C LEU A 436 9.01 -16.71 4.93
N SER A 437 9.70 -17.47 4.08
CA SER A 437 9.62 -17.34 2.62
C SER A 437 8.67 -18.40 2.03
N PRO A 438 7.55 -17.99 1.40
CA PRO A 438 6.74 -18.88 0.56
C PRO A 438 7.36 -19.00 -0.85
N PRO A 439 6.99 -20.01 -1.65
CA PRO A 439 7.50 -20.18 -3.02
C PRO A 439 6.72 -19.29 -4.01
N THR A 440 5.61 -18.69 -3.54
CA THR A 440 4.69 -17.80 -4.27
C THR A 440 5.14 -16.33 -4.24
N LYS A 441 6.39 -16.05 -3.88
CA LYS A 441 7.06 -14.78 -4.24
C LYS A 441 7.78 -14.95 -5.59
N PRO A 442 7.18 -14.59 -6.73
CA PRO A 442 7.94 -14.44 -7.96
C PRO A 442 8.95 -13.31 -7.78
N PHE A 443 10.22 -13.71 -7.71
CA PHE A 443 11.42 -12.90 -7.85
C PHE A 443 11.72 -11.83 -6.79
N LEU A 444 12.65 -12.19 -5.89
CA LEU A 444 13.64 -11.25 -5.36
C LEU A 444 14.99 -11.89 -4.93
N LYS A 445 15.39 -13.06 -5.47
CA LYS A 445 16.83 -13.42 -5.52
C LYS A 445 17.50 -12.43 -6.49
N SER A 446 18.50 -11.69 -6.00
CA SER A 446 19.19 -10.66 -6.81
C SER A 446 20.04 -11.33 -7.89
N GLN A 447 19.53 -11.33 -9.13
CA GLN A 447 20.20 -11.88 -10.31
C GLN A 447 21.62 -11.28 -10.44
N PRO A 448 22.67 -12.09 -10.69
CA PRO A 448 24.00 -11.58 -10.94
C PRO A 448 23.99 -10.71 -12.20
N VAL A 449 24.60 -9.52 -12.12
CA VAL A 449 24.76 -8.64 -13.27
C VAL A 449 25.72 -9.32 -14.25
N ARG A 450 25.29 -9.47 -15.51
CA ARG A 450 26.12 -10.06 -16.57
C ARG A 450 27.37 -9.20 -16.81
N ASN A 451 28.42 -9.78 -17.38
CA ASN A 451 29.67 -9.08 -17.69
C ASN A 451 29.50 -7.89 -18.67
N ASP A 452 28.34 -7.80 -19.34
CA ASP A 452 27.91 -6.68 -20.20
C ASP A 452 27.22 -5.52 -19.43
N GLY A 453 27.10 -5.63 -18.10
CA GLY A 453 26.51 -4.61 -17.22
C GLY A 453 24.98 -4.64 -17.13
N HIS A 454 24.30 -5.60 -17.76
CA HIS A 454 22.85 -5.76 -17.64
C HIS A 454 22.45 -6.61 -16.43
N GLU A 455 21.47 -6.08 -15.67
CA GLU A 455 20.60 -6.90 -14.83
C GLU A 455 19.80 -7.80 -15.79
N ALA A 456 19.92 -9.13 -15.62
CA ALA A 456 19.18 -10.09 -16.43
C ALA A 456 17.66 -9.89 -16.23
N PRO A 457 16.82 -10.20 -17.22
CA PRO A 457 15.40 -10.33 -16.94
C PRO A 457 15.20 -11.45 -15.89
N PRO A 458 14.17 -11.37 -15.04
CA PRO A 458 13.71 -12.51 -14.25
C PRO A 458 13.36 -13.73 -15.14
N PRO A 459 13.09 -14.92 -14.60
CA PRO A 459 12.66 -16.08 -15.40
C PRO A 459 11.14 -16.24 -15.54
N VAL A 460 10.70 -16.65 -16.74
CA VAL A 460 9.46 -17.44 -16.88
C VAL A 460 9.79 -18.81 -16.33
N VAL A 461 8.94 -19.32 -15.46
CA VAL A 461 8.89 -20.75 -15.19
C VAL A 461 7.66 -21.29 -15.91
N HIS A 462 7.88 -22.08 -16.95
CA HIS A 462 6.80 -22.76 -17.67
C HIS A 462 6.46 -24.05 -16.94
N TYR A 463 5.17 -24.26 -16.68
CA TYR A 463 4.64 -25.49 -16.11
C TYR A 463 3.67 -26.12 -17.12
N ASP A 464 3.89 -27.38 -17.45
CA ASP A 464 2.97 -28.19 -18.24
C ASP A 464 2.30 -29.16 -17.27
N LEU A 465 1.06 -28.85 -16.89
CA LEU A 465 0.34 -29.60 -15.85
C LEU A 465 0.12 -31.07 -16.27
N ASN A 466 0.05 -31.37 -17.57
CA ASN A 466 -0.08 -32.75 -18.08
C ASN A 466 1.21 -33.58 -17.91
N LYS A 467 2.32 -32.96 -17.48
CA LYS A 467 3.59 -33.62 -17.17
C LYS A 467 3.89 -33.64 -15.66
N LEU A 468 3.04 -33.05 -14.83
CA LEU A 468 3.15 -33.13 -13.39
C LEU A 468 2.63 -34.49 -12.93
N THR A 469 3.46 -35.28 -12.26
CA THR A 469 3.07 -36.61 -11.77
C THR A 469 2.61 -36.53 -10.32
N SER A 470 1.61 -37.36 -9.99
CA SER A 470 1.09 -37.57 -8.64
C SER A 470 0.91 -39.09 -8.49
N THR A 471 1.90 -39.79 -7.95
CA THR A 471 2.04 -41.26 -8.08
C THR A 471 2.50 -41.99 -6.81
N SER A 472 2.41 -43.33 -6.83
CA SER A 472 2.78 -44.25 -5.73
C SER A 472 4.23 -44.20 -5.24
N ASP A 473 5.14 -43.56 -5.99
CA ASP A 473 6.54 -43.37 -5.59
C ASP A 473 6.91 -41.87 -5.69
N SER A 474 6.12 -41.10 -4.95
CA SER A 474 6.17 -39.63 -4.86
C SER A 474 7.55 -39.13 -4.43
N ALA A 475 8.14 -39.78 -3.43
CA ALA A 475 9.42 -39.40 -2.84
C ALA A 475 10.62 -39.57 -3.80
N SER A 476 10.70 -40.67 -4.57
CA SER A 476 11.82 -40.88 -5.49
C SER A 476 11.77 -39.94 -6.70
N LYS A 477 10.56 -39.64 -7.17
CA LYS A 477 10.30 -38.74 -8.31
C LYS A 477 10.41 -37.25 -7.98
N GLY A 478 10.50 -36.89 -6.70
CA GLY A 478 10.58 -35.49 -6.26
C GLY A 478 9.22 -34.76 -6.33
N GLU A 479 8.11 -35.49 -6.18
CA GLU A 479 6.77 -34.91 -6.21
C GLU A 479 6.57 -33.98 -5.01
N ARG A 480 6.06 -32.75 -5.23
CA ARG A 480 5.96 -31.74 -4.17
C ARG A 480 4.64 -31.87 -3.41
N VAL A 481 4.74 -31.78 -2.09
CA VAL A 481 3.61 -31.95 -1.17
C VAL A 481 3.32 -30.63 -0.47
N LEU A 482 2.05 -30.24 -0.43
CA LEU A 482 1.57 -29.05 0.25
C LEU A 482 0.73 -29.46 1.45
N ILE A 483 1.26 -29.31 2.67
CA ILE A 483 0.53 -29.62 3.90
C ILE A 483 -0.28 -28.38 4.31
N LEU A 484 -1.60 -28.53 4.46
CA LEU A 484 -2.53 -27.43 4.74
C LEU A 484 -3.25 -27.62 6.07
N THR A 485 -3.11 -26.63 6.95
CA THR A 485 -3.59 -26.66 8.33
C THR A 485 -4.38 -25.39 8.68
N PRO A 486 -5.70 -25.49 8.90
CA PRO A 486 -6.44 -24.55 9.74
C PRO A 486 -5.90 -24.64 11.17
N LEU A 487 -5.35 -23.53 11.69
CA LEU A 487 -4.63 -23.50 12.96
C LEU A 487 -5.33 -22.55 13.94
N ALA A 488 -6.24 -23.08 14.74
CA ALA A 488 -6.95 -22.31 15.79
C ALA A 488 -6.12 -22.17 17.07
N ARG A 489 -5.47 -23.28 17.49
CA ARG A 489 -4.58 -23.39 18.65
C ARG A 489 -3.29 -24.06 18.21
N PHE A 490 -2.16 -23.72 18.83
CA PHE A 490 -0.87 -24.32 18.50
C PHE A 490 -0.48 -25.38 19.53
N TYR A 491 -0.24 -26.61 19.08
CA TYR A 491 0.20 -27.72 19.90
C TYR A 491 1.64 -28.11 19.55
N ASP A 492 2.53 -28.15 20.55
CA ASP A 492 3.90 -28.63 20.36
C ASP A 492 3.93 -30.08 19.84
N GLY A 493 2.94 -30.91 20.21
CA GLY A 493 2.78 -32.27 19.67
C GLY A 493 2.68 -32.27 18.14
N PHE A 494 1.77 -31.48 17.58
CA PHE A 494 1.55 -31.33 16.15
C PHE A 494 2.81 -30.82 15.41
N TRP A 495 3.49 -29.80 15.94
CA TRP A 495 4.73 -29.30 15.29
C TRP A 495 5.87 -30.32 15.35
N ASN A 496 6.04 -31.01 16.48
CA ASN A 496 7.00 -32.10 16.59
C ASN A 496 6.63 -33.29 15.72
N ASN A 497 5.34 -33.51 15.42
CA ASN A 497 4.87 -34.54 14.49
C ASN A 497 5.21 -34.18 13.04
N LEU A 498 4.92 -32.95 12.59
CA LEU A 498 5.35 -32.44 11.28
C LEU A 498 6.86 -32.55 11.05
N VAL A 499 7.68 -32.22 12.07
CA VAL A 499 9.15 -32.24 11.98
C VAL A 499 9.73 -33.67 12.04
N LYS A 500 8.92 -34.68 12.40
CA LYS A 500 9.30 -36.11 12.37
C LYS A 500 9.03 -36.79 11.03
N LEU A 501 8.34 -36.14 10.08
CA LEU A 501 7.99 -36.75 8.80
C LEU A 501 9.27 -37.13 8.03
N SER A 502 9.33 -38.35 7.52
CA SER A 502 10.49 -38.89 6.79
C SER A 502 10.51 -38.53 5.30
N TYR A 503 9.43 -37.91 4.80
CA TYR A 503 9.38 -37.38 3.44
C TYR A 503 10.35 -36.19 3.30
N PRO A 504 11.10 -36.02 2.20
CA PRO A 504 12.11 -34.97 2.12
C PRO A 504 11.53 -33.58 2.35
N HIS A 505 11.96 -32.87 3.41
CA HIS A 505 11.41 -31.55 3.75
C HIS A 505 11.62 -30.51 2.62
N GLU A 506 12.65 -30.68 1.78
CA GLU A 506 12.89 -29.89 0.55
C GLU A 506 11.80 -30.03 -0.53
N LEU A 507 10.87 -30.99 -0.38
CA LEU A 507 9.69 -31.17 -1.22
C LEU A 507 8.38 -30.76 -0.52
N ILE A 508 8.43 -30.46 0.79
CA ILE A 508 7.26 -30.12 1.61
C ILE A 508 7.12 -28.60 1.71
N SER A 509 5.98 -28.09 1.26
CA SER A 509 5.52 -26.73 1.56
C SER A 509 4.43 -26.77 2.64
N LEU A 510 4.48 -25.84 3.60
CA LEU A 510 3.47 -25.72 4.65
C LEU A 510 2.57 -24.50 4.40
N GLY A 511 1.27 -24.67 4.56
CA GLY A 511 0.27 -23.60 4.53
C GLY A 511 -0.57 -23.59 5.81
N PHE A 512 -0.55 -22.47 6.53
CA PHE A 512 -1.35 -22.26 7.74
C PHE A 512 -2.38 -21.16 7.52
N ILE A 513 -3.61 -21.33 8.03
CA ILE A 513 -4.59 -20.23 8.16
C ILE A 513 -5.08 -20.11 9.59
N ILE A 514 -4.98 -18.90 10.14
CA ILE A 514 -5.12 -18.64 11.57
C ILE A 514 -6.23 -17.60 11.81
N PRO A 515 -7.16 -17.83 12.76
CA PRO A 515 -8.22 -16.87 13.06
C PRO A 515 -7.68 -15.52 13.55
N SER A 516 -8.42 -14.46 13.27
CA SER A 516 -8.07 -13.07 13.60
C SER A 516 -8.16 -12.74 15.10
N ASN A 517 -8.67 -13.65 15.93
CA ASN A 517 -8.99 -13.48 17.34
C ASN A 517 -7.77 -13.59 18.30
N LYS A 518 -8.04 -13.57 19.62
CA LYS A 518 -7.01 -13.63 20.68
C LYS A 518 -6.24 -14.97 20.67
N GLU A 519 -6.94 -16.10 20.60
CA GLU A 519 -6.33 -17.44 20.59
C GLU A 519 -5.45 -17.64 19.36
N GLY A 520 -5.97 -17.33 18.16
CA GLY A 520 -5.18 -17.34 16.93
C GLY A 520 -4.00 -16.37 16.94
N THR A 521 -4.03 -15.29 17.73
CA THR A 521 -2.87 -14.41 17.88
C THR A 521 -1.78 -15.03 18.77
N ALA A 522 -2.15 -15.83 19.77
CA ALA A 522 -1.19 -16.64 20.53
C ALA A 522 -0.65 -17.82 19.70
N ALA A 523 -1.52 -18.52 18.96
CA ALA A 523 -1.13 -19.61 18.06
C ALA A 523 -0.16 -19.15 16.97
N LEU A 524 -0.36 -17.96 16.39
CA LEU A 524 0.59 -17.35 15.45
C LEU A 524 1.97 -17.11 16.10
N ALA A 525 2.02 -16.57 17.32
CA ALA A 525 3.30 -16.28 17.97
C ALA A 525 4.08 -17.55 18.33
N ALA A 526 3.39 -18.62 18.75
CA ALA A 526 3.98 -19.92 18.98
C ALA A 526 4.47 -20.57 17.68
N LEU A 527 3.66 -20.53 16.61
CA LEU A 527 4.03 -21.00 15.28
C LEU A 527 5.25 -20.25 14.73
N GLU A 528 5.30 -18.91 14.78
CA GLU A 528 6.43 -18.12 14.32
C GLU A 528 7.73 -18.48 15.06
N ALA A 529 7.65 -18.77 16.37
CA ALA A 529 8.80 -19.23 17.16
C ALA A 529 9.25 -20.65 16.77
N ALA A 530 8.31 -21.58 16.57
CA ALA A 530 8.57 -22.96 16.18
C ALA A 530 9.17 -23.05 14.76
N ILE A 531 8.62 -22.26 13.81
CA ILE A 531 9.17 -22.06 12.46
C ILE A 531 10.60 -21.53 12.52
N SER A 532 10.84 -20.48 13.31
CA SER A 532 12.17 -19.87 13.45
C SER A 532 13.22 -20.90 13.89
N LYS A 533 12.87 -21.78 14.85
CA LYS A 533 13.72 -22.90 15.30
C LYS A 533 14.01 -23.91 14.19
N THR A 534 12.98 -24.43 13.49
CA THR A 534 13.20 -25.44 12.44
C THR A 534 13.96 -24.87 11.24
N GLN A 535 13.59 -23.68 10.78
CA GLN A 535 14.15 -23.07 9.56
C GLN A 535 15.52 -22.42 9.74
N SER A 536 15.94 -22.10 10.97
CA SER A 536 17.35 -21.76 11.26
C SER A 536 18.25 -22.99 11.37
N GLY A 537 17.67 -24.19 11.45
CA GLY A 537 18.38 -25.47 11.55
C GLY A 537 19.08 -25.94 10.26
N PRO A 538 19.57 -27.20 10.25
CA PRO A 538 20.25 -27.81 9.11
C PRO A 538 19.37 -27.80 7.86
N ILE A 539 19.98 -27.58 6.68
CA ILE A 539 19.27 -27.47 5.40
C ILE A 539 18.33 -28.66 5.13
N PRO A 540 18.71 -29.95 5.34
CA PRO A 540 17.80 -31.08 5.10
C PRO A 540 16.57 -31.13 6.02
N SER A 541 16.58 -30.40 7.13
CA SER A 541 15.46 -30.31 8.08
C SER A 541 14.49 -29.16 7.76
N ARG A 542 14.80 -28.32 6.76
CA ARG A 542 13.99 -27.15 6.39
C ARG A 542 12.89 -27.55 5.42
N PHE A 543 11.65 -27.17 5.74
CA PHE A 543 10.56 -27.21 4.78
C PHE A 543 10.87 -26.26 3.61
N ALA A 544 10.61 -26.71 2.37
CA ALA A 544 10.84 -25.97 1.14
C ALA A 544 10.28 -24.55 1.19
N SER A 545 9.10 -24.40 1.81
CA SER A 545 8.47 -23.10 2.00
C SER A 545 7.44 -23.11 3.14
N ILE A 546 7.13 -21.94 3.69
CA ILE A 546 6.03 -21.77 4.65
C ILE A 546 5.21 -20.53 4.34
N SER A 547 3.89 -20.70 4.23
CA SER A 547 2.89 -19.65 4.05
C SER A 547 2.00 -19.56 5.29
N ILE A 548 1.79 -18.35 5.82
CA ILE A 548 0.88 -18.11 6.95
C ILE A 548 -0.13 -17.05 6.56
N LEU A 549 -1.41 -17.42 6.63
CA LEU A 549 -2.56 -16.56 6.34
C LEU A 549 -3.30 -16.19 7.62
N ARG A 550 -4.00 -15.06 7.60
CA ARG A 550 -4.95 -14.66 8.64
C ARG A 550 -6.34 -14.62 8.03
N GLN A 551 -7.32 -15.16 8.75
CA GLN A 551 -8.72 -15.05 8.36
C GLN A 551 -9.15 -13.58 8.35
N ASP A 552 -9.84 -13.19 7.29
CA ASP A 552 -10.35 -11.83 7.02
C ASP A 552 -11.84 -11.67 7.35
N PHE A 553 -12.55 -12.79 7.59
CA PHE A 553 -13.89 -12.85 8.15
C PHE A 553 -13.87 -13.09 9.67
N GLU A 554 -14.98 -12.77 10.35
CA GLU A 554 -15.13 -12.99 11.79
C GLU A 554 -15.47 -14.47 12.10
N PRO A 555 -14.91 -15.06 13.18
CA PRO A 555 -15.29 -16.40 13.63
C PRO A 555 -16.76 -16.41 14.12
N PRO A 556 -17.59 -17.38 13.72
CA PRO A 556 -19.04 -17.38 14.01
C PRO A 556 -19.40 -17.73 15.46
N LEU A 557 -18.45 -18.19 16.28
CA LEU A 557 -18.69 -18.64 17.65
C LEU A 557 -17.77 -17.91 18.64
N VAL A 558 -18.37 -17.40 19.72
CA VAL A 558 -17.71 -16.64 20.78
C VAL A 558 -16.88 -17.53 21.72
N SER A 559 -17.28 -18.79 21.90
CA SER A 559 -16.47 -19.82 22.56
C SER A 559 -15.98 -20.87 21.56
N GLN A 560 -14.87 -21.53 21.91
CA GLN A 560 -14.30 -22.70 21.23
C GLN A 560 -14.41 -23.98 22.07
N ASP A 561 -15.21 -24.00 23.14
CA ASP A 561 -15.39 -25.19 23.99
C ASP A 561 -16.10 -26.32 23.23
N GLU A 562 -15.65 -27.57 23.37
CA GLU A 562 -16.22 -28.76 22.71
C GLU A 562 -17.76 -28.84 22.81
N LYS A 563 -18.30 -28.63 24.03
CA LYS A 563 -19.75 -28.68 24.31
C LYS A 563 -20.56 -27.60 23.58
N GLU A 564 -19.95 -26.45 23.26
CA GLU A 564 -20.57 -25.40 22.44
C GLU A 564 -20.34 -25.61 20.94
N ARG A 565 -19.19 -26.18 20.55
CA ARG A 565 -18.87 -26.60 19.18
C ARG A 565 -19.80 -27.71 18.66
N HIS A 566 -20.39 -28.52 19.54
CA HIS A 566 -21.19 -29.71 19.20
C HIS A 566 -22.72 -29.48 19.21
N LYS A 567 -23.22 -28.26 19.45
CA LYS A 567 -24.66 -27.96 19.32
C LYS A 567 -25.07 -27.89 17.85
N LEU A 568 -26.18 -28.54 17.49
CA LEU A 568 -26.69 -28.61 16.10
C LEU A 568 -26.85 -27.22 15.46
N SER A 569 -27.41 -26.26 16.21
CA SER A 569 -27.56 -24.85 15.80
C SER A 569 -26.26 -24.16 15.39
N ASN A 570 -25.13 -24.60 15.96
CA ASN A 570 -23.83 -23.96 15.82
C ASN A 570 -22.99 -24.60 14.71
N GLN A 571 -23.26 -25.88 14.37
CA GLN A 571 -22.47 -26.63 13.39
C GLN A 571 -22.52 -26.03 11.99
N LYS A 572 -23.68 -25.58 11.49
CA LYS A 572 -23.81 -25.01 10.13
C LYS A 572 -22.84 -23.82 9.95
N ALA A 573 -22.97 -22.80 10.80
CA ALA A 573 -22.09 -21.62 10.75
C ALA A 573 -20.61 -21.99 10.97
N ARG A 574 -20.30 -22.93 11.90
CA ARG A 574 -18.95 -23.45 12.13
C ARG A 574 -18.37 -24.10 10.88
N ARG A 575 -19.06 -25.05 10.25
CA ARG A 575 -18.60 -25.77 9.03
C ARG A 575 -18.51 -24.84 7.82
N GLU A 576 -19.40 -23.87 7.67
CA GLU A 576 -19.27 -22.83 6.64
C GLU A 576 -17.99 -21.98 6.85
N SER A 577 -17.68 -21.59 8.09
CA SER A 577 -16.47 -20.84 8.42
C SER A 577 -15.19 -21.67 8.23
N MET A 578 -15.22 -22.96 8.59
CA MET A 578 -14.14 -23.92 8.30
C MET A 578 -13.92 -24.07 6.79
N SER A 579 -14.99 -24.23 6.02
CA SER A 579 -14.97 -24.34 4.56
C SER A 579 -14.34 -23.11 3.90
N ARG A 580 -14.75 -21.90 4.33
CA ARG A 580 -14.14 -20.63 3.88
C ARG A 580 -12.64 -20.58 4.23
N ALA A 581 -12.25 -21.04 5.42
CA ALA A 581 -10.85 -21.07 5.83
C ALA A 581 -10.01 -22.06 5.00
N ARG A 582 -10.47 -23.31 4.81
CA ARG A 582 -9.80 -24.30 3.94
C ARG A 582 -9.69 -23.76 2.51
N ASN A 583 -10.77 -23.24 1.92
CA ASN A 583 -10.74 -22.68 0.56
C ASN A 583 -9.78 -21.50 0.41
N SER A 584 -9.84 -20.50 1.31
CA SER A 584 -8.91 -19.35 1.26
C SER A 584 -7.45 -19.79 1.43
N LEU A 585 -7.19 -20.84 2.21
CA LEU A 585 -5.85 -21.42 2.33
C LEU A 585 -5.41 -22.12 1.04
N LEU A 586 -6.24 -23.02 0.50
CA LEU A 586 -5.99 -23.78 -0.72
C LEU A 586 -5.70 -22.85 -1.91
N PHE A 587 -6.62 -21.96 -2.25
CA PHE A 587 -6.51 -21.09 -3.43
C PHE A 587 -5.36 -20.06 -3.34
N THR A 588 -4.86 -19.77 -2.13
CA THR A 588 -3.70 -18.85 -1.93
C THR A 588 -2.36 -19.57 -1.99
N THR A 589 -2.31 -20.90 -1.78
CA THR A 589 -1.06 -21.66 -1.58
C THR A 589 -0.83 -22.79 -2.58
N LEU A 590 -1.86 -23.28 -3.27
CA LEU A 590 -1.74 -24.32 -4.30
C LEU A 590 -0.89 -23.83 -5.48
N GLY A 591 0.29 -24.42 -5.66
CA GLY A 591 1.21 -24.05 -6.73
C GLY A 591 1.00 -24.85 -8.03
N PRO A 592 1.53 -24.36 -9.18
CA PRO A 592 1.55 -25.12 -10.43
C PRO A 592 2.55 -26.29 -10.42
N ALA A 593 3.35 -26.44 -9.35
CA ALA A 593 4.32 -27.51 -9.15
C ALA A 593 3.94 -28.50 -8.03
N THR A 594 2.78 -28.33 -7.40
CA THR A 594 2.31 -29.18 -6.29
C THR A 594 1.68 -30.46 -6.85
N SER A 595 2.21 -31.64 -6.53
CA SER A 595 1.61 -32.93 -6.92
C SER A 595 0.53 -33.36 -5.93
N TRP A 596 0.77 -33.15 -4.64
CA TRP A 596 -0.11 -33.64 -3.57
C TRP A 596 -0.44 -32.53 -2.57
N VAL A 597 -1.65 -32.58 -2.03
CA VAL A 597 -2.12 -31.74 -0.93
C VAL A 597 -2.49 -32.64 0.24
N LEU A 598 -1.85 -32.44 1.39
CA LEU A 598 -2.19 -33.12 2.64
C LEU A 598 -2.90 -32.13 3.55
N TRP A 599 -4.20 -32.25 3.70
CA TRP A 599 -4.91 -31.60 4.79
C TRP A 599 -4.51 -32.29 6.09
N LEU A 600 -4.10 -31.50 7.08
CA LEU A 600 -3.75 -31.99 8.40
C LEU A 600 -4.18 -30.95 9.42
N ASP A 601 -5.21 -31.24 10.21
CA ASP A 601 -5.72 -30.31 11.22
C ASP A 601 -4.73 -30.16 12.39
N SER A 602 -4.72 -28.99 13.03
CA SER A 602 -3.67 -28.57 13.99
C SER A 602 -3.54 -29.42 15.25
N ASP A 603 -4.49 -30.31 15.44
CA ASP A 603 -4.73 -31.03 16.68
C ASP A 603 -4.34 -32.51 16.52
N ILE A 604 -3.82 -32.92 15.33
CA ILE A 604 -3.23 -34.25 15.09
C ILE A 604 -1.76 -34.26 15.56
N VAL A 605 -1.52 -34.94 16.68
CA VAL A 605 -0.25 -34.86 17.43
C VAL A 605 0.66 -36.08 17.27
N GLU A 606 0.17 -37.16 16.66
CA GLU A 606 0.93 -38.38 16.41
C GLU A 606 0.47 -39.06 15.11
N THR A 607 1.40 -39.24 14.18
CA THR A 607 1.26 -40.02 12.94
C THR A 607 2.53 -40.84 12.73
N PRO A 608 2.49 -41.95 11.96
CA PRO A 608 3.72 -42.62 11.53
C PRO A 608 4.63 -41.64 10.77
N PRO A 609 5.97 -41.69 10.94
CA PRO A 609 6.91 -40.81 10.22
C PRO A 609 6.77 -40.90 8.68
N THR A 610 6.32 -42.05 8.18
CA THR A 610 6.13 -42.36 6.76
C THR A 610 4.78 -41.92 6.18
N LEU A 611 3.93 -41.22 6.94
CA LEU A 611 2.56 -40.82 6.56
C LEU A 611 2.37 -40.41 5.09
N ILE A 612 3.26 -39.58 4.55
CA ILE A 612 3.14 -39.09 3.16
C ILE A 612 3.47 -40.22 2.17
N GLN A 613 4.54 -40.97 2.40
CA GLN A 613 4.90 -42.14 1.59
C GLN A 613 3.78 -43.18 1.64
N ASP A 614 3.28 -43.50 2.83
CA ASP A 614 2.25 -44.53 3.03
C ASP A 614 0.96 -44.15 2.31
N LEU A 615 0.45 -42.93 2.51
CA LEU A 615 -0.79 -42.47 1.85
C LEU A 615 -0.62 -42.32 0.33
N THR A 616 0.53 -41.83 -0.17
CA THR A 616 0.74 -41.70 -1.62
C THR A 616 0.96 -43.05 -2.32
N ALA A 617 1.51 -44.06 -1.63
CA ALA A 617 1.73 -45.40 -2.18
C ALA A 617 0.46 -46.11 -2.67
N HIS A 618 -0.72 -45.71 -2.17
CA HIS A 618 -2.03 -46.20 -2.64
C HIS A 618 -2.48 -45.60 -3.99
N ASP A 619 -1.81 -44.55 -4.47
CA ASP A 619 -2.07 -43.87 -5.76
C ASP A 619 -3.49 -43.32 -5.99
N HIS A 620 -4.31 -43.26 -4.95
CA HIS A 620 -5.71 -42.81 -5.03
C HIS A 620 -5.85 -41.28 -5.17
N PRO A 621 -6.92 -40.76 -5.81
CA PRO A 621 -7.14 -39.33 -5.97
C PRO A 621 -7.40 -38.60 -4.63
N VAL A 622 -8.11 -39.27 -3.72
CA VAL A 622 -8.43 -38.79 -2.36
C VAL A 622 -8.35 -39.98 -1.42
N ILE A 623 -7.58 -39.88 -0.34
CA ILE A 623 -7.42 -40.95 0.67
C ILE A 623 -7.30 -40.39 2.10
N VAL A 624 -8.05 -40.98 3.04
CA VAL A 624 -8.09 -40.59 4.47
C VAL A 624 -7.71 -41.77 5.39
N PRO A 625 -6.70 -41.65 6.27
CA PRO A 625 -6.46 -42.61 7.35
C PRO A 625 -7.49 -42.46 8.47
N ASN A 626 -7.60 -43.45 9.35
CA ASN A 626 -8.57 -43.43 10.44
C ASN A 626 -8.05 -42.62 11.64
N CYS A 627 -8.86 -41.69 12.14
CA CYS A 627 -8.45 -40.81 13.23
C CYS A 627 -9.04 -41.27 14.57
N PHE A 628 -8.14 -41.61 15.49
CA PHE A 628 -8.43 -42.03 16.86
C PHE A 628 -7.91 -40.98 17.86
N GLN A 629 -8.17 -41.17 19.15
CA GLN A 629 -7.68 -40.33 20.23
C GLN A 629 -7.15 -41.22 21.36
N ARG A 630 -5.93 -40.93 21.85
CA ARG A 630 -5.35 -41.60 23.02
C ARG A 630 -5.89 -40.94 24.29
N TYR A 631 -6.42 -41.72 25.22
CA TYR A 631 -6.89 -41.24 26.52
C TYR A 631 -6.43 -42.16 27.64
N TYR A 632 -6.30 -41.64 28.86
CA TYR A 632 -6.01 -42.46 30.04
C TYR A 632 -7.33 -42.94 30.65
N ASN A 633 -7.60 -44.24 30.55
CA ASN A 633 -8.78 -44.84 31.16
C ASN A 633 -8.55 -44.94 32.67
N THR A 634 -9.37 -44.22 33.46
CA THR A 634 -9.28 -44.16 34.93
C THR A 634 -9.58 -45.49 35.61
N ASP A 635 -10.44 -46.29 34.99
CA ASP A 635 -11.06 -47.47 35.59
C ASP A 635 -10.16 -48.69 35.36
N HIS A 636 -9.63 -48.81 34.13
CA HIS A 636 -8.61 -49.79 33.76
C HIS A 636 -7.16 -49.34 34.04
N LYS A 637 -6.97 -48.08 34.50
CA LYS A 637 -5.68 -47.45 34.88
C LYS A 637 -4.56 -47.58 33.82
N LYS A 638 -4.94 -47.54 32.54
CA LYS A 638 -4.04 -47.70 31.39
C LYS A 638 -4.38 -46.70 30.29
N TRP A 639 -3.42 -46.45 29.40
CA TRP A 639 -3.69 -45.71 28.16
C TRP A 639 -4.46 -46.59 27.19
N GLU A 640 -5.51 -46.02 26.59
CA GLU A 640 -6.40 -46.64 25.62
C GLU A 640 -6.59 -45.71 24.42
N THR A 641 -7.22 -46.25 23.38
CA THR A 641 -7.54 -45.53 22.13
C THR A 641 -9.02 -45.64 21.84
N ARG A 642 -9.68 -44.51 21.55
CA ARG A 642 -11.07 -44.45 21.09
C ARG A 642 -11.15 -43.84 19.69
N PRO A 643 -12.14 -44.21 18.86
CA PRO A 643 -12.36 -43.52 17.58
C PRO A 643 -12.70 -42.03 17.80
N TYR A 644 -12.32 -41.17 16.86
CA TYR A 644 -12.50 -39.72 16.98
C TYR A 644 -13.22 -39.09 15.78
N ASP A 645 -12.78 -39.36 14.54
CA ASP A 645 -13.36 -38.72 13.35
C ASP A 645 -14.46 -39.56 12.70
N PHE A 646 -15.70 -39.15 12.93
CA PHE A 646 -16.90 -39.79 12.38
C PHE A 646 -17.31 -39.27 11.00
N ASN A 647 -16.57 -38.33 10.39
CA ASN A 647 -16.93 -37.74 9.08
C ASN A 647 -16.47 -38.60 7.89
N SER A 648 -15.68 -39.65 8.11
CA SER A 648 -15.28 -40.63 7.10
C SER A 648 -16.24 -41.81 7.07
N TRP A 649 -17.07 -41.91 6.03
CA TRP A 649 -18.18 -42.87 5.97
C TRP A 649 -18.59 -43.32 4.57
N ILE A 650 -19.24 -44.49 4.53
CA ILE A 650 -19.97 -45.02 3.37
C ILE A 650 -21.45 -44.64 3.53
N ASP A 651 -22.08 -44.13 2.46
CA ASP A 651 -23.44 -43.58 2.51
C ASP A 651 -24.50 -44.69 2.55
N SER A 652 -25.60 -44.45 3.27
CA SER A 652 -26.68 -45.42 3.41
C SER A 652 -27.89 -45.07 2.54
N VAL A 653 -28.74 -46.06 2.24
CA VAL A 653 -30.03 -45.81 1.57
C VAL A 653 -30.94 -44.94 2.44
N ALA A 654 -30.87 -45.06 3.77
CA ALA A 654 -31.64 -44.21 4.69
C ALA A 654 -31.17 -42.75 4.66
N ALA A 655 -29.86 -42.50 4.64
CA ALA A 655 -29.29 -41.15 4.54
C ALA A 655 -29.64 -40.46 3.20
N ARG A 656 -29.66 -41.23 2.10
CA ARG A 656 -30.07 -40.74 0.78
C ARG A 656 -31.56 -40.37 0.75
N ASN A 657 -32.43 -41.29 1.17
CA ASN A 657 -33.87 -41.05 1.25
C ASN A 657 -34.21 -39.88 2.18
N LEU A 658 -33.45 -39.70 3.27
CA LEU A 658 -33.59 -38.54 4.17
C LEU A 658 -33.20 -37.25 3.45
N GLY A 659 -32.03 -37.22 2.79
CA GLY A 659 -31.59 -36.08 1.98
C GLY A 659 -32.59 -35.69 0.88
N ASP A 660 -33.12 -36.67 0.14
CA ASP A 660 -34.14 -36.46 -0.90
C ASP A 660 -35.48 -35.89 -0.35
N SER A 661 -35.69 -35.94 0.98
CA SER A 661 -36.85 -35.34 1.66
C SER A 661 -36.56 -33.97 2.30
N MET A 662 -35.30 -33.52 2.32
CA MET A 662 -34.85 -32.29 2.98
C MET A 662 -34.93 -31.05 2.08
N GLY A 663 -35.05 -29.88 2.70
CA GLY A 663 -34.98 -28.59 2.02
C GLY A 663 -33.61 -28.33 1.36
N PRO A 664 -33.55 -27.54 0.27
CA PRO A 664 -32.30 -27.32 -0.48
C PRO A 664 -31.20 -26.61 0.34
N ASP A 665 -31.57 -25.86 1.37
CA ASP A 665 -30.64 -25.17 2.28
C ASP A 665 -30.32 -25.97 3.56
N GLU A 666 -30.89 -27.17 3.71
CA GLU A 666 -30.71 -28.04 4.88
C GLU A 666 -29.48 -28.93 4.73
N ILE A 667 -28.89 -29.33 5.86
CA ILE A 667 -27.62 -30.06 5.92
C ILE A 667 -27.80 -31.29 6.80
N LEU A 668 -27.41 -32.44 6.28
CA LEU A 668 -27.31 -33.69 7.03
C LEU A 668 -25.92 -33.77 7.67
N LEU A 669 -25.87 -33.90 9.00
CA LEU A 669 -24.63 -33.96 9.77
C LEU A 669 -24.59 -35.24 10.62
N GLU A 670 -23.46 -35.93 10.58
CA GLU A 670 -23.26 -37.18 11.31
C GLU A 670 -23.11 -36.95 12.83
N GLY A 671 -23.50 -37.96 13.64
CA GLY A 671 -23.33 -37.93 15.09
C GLY A 671 -24.48 -37.31 15.92
N TYR A 672 -25.61 -36.95 15.30
CA TYR A 672 -26.81 -36.48 16.03
C TYR A 672 -27.80 -37.62 16.27
N ALA A 673 -28.06 -37.95 17.54
CA ALA A 673 -28.99 -39.02 17.93
C ALA A 673 -30.45 -38.80 17.46
N GLU A 674 -30.81 -37.56 17.11
CA GLU A 674 -32.10 -37.16 16.57
C GLU A 674 -32.25 -37.46 15.06
N LEU A 675 -31.15 -37.77 14.35
CA LEU A 675 -31.09 -38.02 12.91
C LEU A 675 -30.28 -39.30 12.61
N PRO A 676 -30.89 -40.51 12.74
CA PRO A 676 -30.20 -41.77 12.49
C PRO A 676 -29.93 -41.96 10.97
N THR A 677 -28.73 -41.59 10.53
CA THR A 677 -28.30 -41.70 9.11
C THR A 677 -28.04 -43.15 8.67
N TYR A 678 -27.75 -44.05 9.62
CA TYR A 678 -27.28 -45.43 9.37
C TYR A 678 -26.06 -45.52 8.44
N ARG A 679 -25.22 -44.47 8.37
CA ARG A 679 -23.97 -44.47 7.60
C ARG A 679 -22.93 -45.41 8.21
N THR A 680 -22.16 -46.09 7.37
CA THR A 680 -21.10 -46.98 7.85
C THR A 680 -19.84 -46.15 8.12
N LEU A 681 -19.61 -45.82 9.39
CA LEU A 681 -18.51 -44.96 9.82
C LEU A 681 -17.18 -45.73 9.85
N MET A 682 -16.17 -45.26 9.12
CA MET A 682 -14.85 -45.87 9.06
C MET A 682 -14.18 -45.99 10.45
N ALA A 683 -14.50 -45.04 11.33
CA ALA A 683 -14.16 -45.02 12.75
C ALA A 683 -14.39 -46.36 13.49
N TYR A 684 -15.42 -47.12 13.10
CA TYR A 684 -15.77 -48.43 13.71
C TYR A 684 -15.41 -49.64 12.83
N LEU A 685 -14.75 -49.43 11.69
CA LEU A 685 -14.28 -50.50 10.80
C LEU A 685 -12.82 -50.92 11.08
N ALA A 686 -12.10 -50.22 11.96
CA ALA A 686 -10.72 -50.55 12.32
C ALA A 686 -10.62 -51.95 12.95
N ASP A 687 -9.80 -52.83 12.40
CA ASP A 687 -9.40 -54.07 13.07
C ASP A 687 -8.35 -53.74 14.13
N THR A 688 -8.71 -53.92 15.40
CA THR A 688 -7.83 -53.67 16.55
C THR A 688 -7.08 -54.92 17.03
N GLU A 689 -7.36 -56.09 16.48
CA GLU A 689 -6.70 -57.36 16.84
C GLU A 689 -5.63 -57.75 15.82
N SER A 690 -5.90 -57.54 14.52
CA SER A 690 -5.00 -57.84 13.41
C SER A 690 -5.05 -56.76 12.30
N PRO A 691 -4.72 -55.48 12.60
CA PRO A 691 -4.78 -54.39 11.63
C PRO A 691 -3.93 -54.65 10.38
N ASP A 692 -4.51 -54.39 9.19
CA ASP A 692 -3.75 -54.24 7.94
C ASP A 692 -3.74 -52.76 7.51
N PRO A 693 -2.67 -51.99 7.80
CA PRO A 693 -2.58 -50.58 7.44
C PRO A 693 -2.68 -50.28 5.94
N LYS A 694 -2.68 -51.30 5.06
CA LYS A 694 -2.89 -51.16 3.62
C LYS A 694 -4.32 -51.48 3.16
N ARG A 695 -5.21 -51.88 4.07
CA ARG A 695 -6.60 -52.19 3.77
C ARG A 695 -7.34 -50.94 3.30
N VAL A 696 -7.81 -50.93 2.06
CA VAL A 696 -8.55 -49.80 1.46
C VAL A 696 -10.05 -50.09 1.42
N ILE A 697 -10.88 -49.07 1.68
CA ILE A 697 -12.32 -49.06 1.37
C ILE A 697 -12.67 -47.82 0.52
N GLU A 698 -13.66 -47.90 -0.37
CA GLU A 698 -14.25 -46.70 -0.99
C GLU A 698 -15.19 -46.01 0.01
N LEU A 699 -15.21 -44.68 0.00
CA LEU A 699 -16.04 -43.83 0.85
C LEU A 699 -16.94 -42.89 0.03
N ASP A 700 -17.96 -42.35 0.67
CA ASP A 700 -18.82 -41.29 0.12
C ASP A 700 -18.61 -39.94 0.84
N GLY A 701 -18.21 -39.97 2.12
CA GLY A 701 -17.79 -38.80 2.91
C GLY A 701 -16.40 -39.04 3.53
N VAL A 702 -15.65 -37.95 3.76
CA VAL A 702 -14.33 -37.97 4.42
C VAL A 702 -14.26 -36.89 5.49
N GLY A 703 -13.47 -37.13 6.54
CA GLY A 703 -13.05 -36.10 7.48
C GLY A 703 -11.86 -35.27 6.99
N GLY A 704 -11.59 -34.18 7.71
CA GLY A 704 -10.49 -33.24 7.44
C GLY A 704 -9.26 -33.42 8.33
N THR A 705 -9.32 -34.33 9.31
CA THR A 705 -8.29 -34.52 10.35
C THR A 705 -6.91 -34.81 9.76
N ALA A 706 -6.82 -35.83 8.91
CA ALA A 706 -5.72 -36.04 7.97
C ALA A 706 -6.33 -36.52 6.64
N LEU A 707 -6.04 -35.86 5.52
CA LEU A 707 -6.68 -36.17 4.23
C LEU A 707 -5.72 -35.83 3.08
N MET A 708 -5.25 -36.86 2.38
CA MET A 708 -4.34 -36.73 1.23
C MET A 708 -5.15 -36.65 -0.07
N VAL A 709 -4.79 -35.69 -0.92
CA VAL A 709 -5.51 -35.35 -2.16
C VAL A 709 -4.50 -35.13 -3.28
N LYS A 710 -4.69 -35.76 -4.45
CA LYS A 710 -3.94 -35.40 -5.67
C LYS A 710 -4.31 -33.98 -6.06
N ALA A 711 -3.31 -33.12 -6.25
CA ALA A 711 -3.52 -31.68 -6.43
C ALA A 711 -4.44 -31.35 -7.63
N ASP A 712 -4.49 -32.23 -8.63
CA ASP A 712 -5.34 -32.08 -9.81
C ASP A 712 -6.84 -32.15 -9.49
N VAL A 713 -7.24 -32.93 -8.47
CA VAL A 713 -8.62 -32.95 -7.92
C VAL A 713 -9.04 -31.55 -7.47
N HIS A 714 -8.14 -30.80 -6.84
CA HIS A 714 -8.36 -29.41 -6.46
C HIS A 714 -8.25 -28.42 -7.63
N ARG A 715 -7.46 -28.71 -8.68
CA ARG A 715 -7.36 -27.87 -9.90
C ARG A 715 -8.61 -27.95 -10.78
N ASP A 716 -9.21 -29.13 -10.88
CA ASP A 716 -10.48 -29.38 -11.57
C ASP A 716 -11.69 -28.76 -10.83
N GLY A 717 -11.47 -28.24 -9.62
CA GLY A 717 -12.42 -27.41 -8.89
C GLY A 717 -13.02 -28.04 -7.63
N ALA A 718 -12.58 -29.24 -7.21
CA ALA A 718 -13.03 -29.80 -5.95
C ALA A 718 -12.55 -28.93 -4.79
N MET A 719 -13.49 -28.40 -4.00
CA MET A 719 -13.24 -27.51 -2.88
C MET A 719 -14.21 -27.82 -1.74
N PHE A 720 -14.06 -27.16 -0.60
CA PHE A 720 -14.90 -27.37 0.57
C PHE A 720 -16.13 -26.46 0.47
N PRO A 721 -17.34 -26.95 0.13
CA PRO A 721 -18.48 -26.07 -0.10
C PRO A 721 -18.91 -25.42 1.23
N ALA A 722 -18.82 -24.09 1.26
CA ALA A 722 -19.29 -23.23 2.36
C ALA A 722 -20.80 -22.93 2.25
N PHE A 723 -21.54 -23.83 1.61
CA PHE A 723 -22.97 -23.79 1.31
C PHE A 723 -23.45 -25.24 1.13
N PRO A 724 -24.74 -25.56 1.34
CA PRO A 724 -25.25 -26.92 1.17
C PRO A 724 -25.03 -27.45 -0.26
N PHE A 725 -24.39 -28.60 -0.37
CA PHE A 725 -24.09 -29.28 -1.64
C PHE A 725 -24.48 -30.75 -1.52
N TYR A 726 -25.63 -31.13 -2.11
CA TYR A 726 -26.31 -32.40 -1.83
C TYR A 726 -26.52 -32.63 -0.32
N HIS A 727 -26.96 -31.59 0.40
CA HIS A 727 -27.15 -31.57 1.86
C HIS A 727 -25.87 -31.83 2.68
N LEU A 728 -24.69 -31.77 2.07
CA LEU A 728 -23.39 -31.86 2.74
C LEU A 728 -22.66 -30.51 2.69
N VAL A 729 -21.68 -30.31 3.57
CA VAL A 729 -20.81 -29.13 3.62
C VAL A 729 -19.37 -29.53 3.95
N GLU A 730 -18.43 -28.61 3.80
CA GLU A 730 -17.03 -28.78 4.22
C GLU A 730 -16.38 -30.05 3.65
N THR A 731 -15.82 -30.94 4.48
CA THR A 731 -15.06 -32.13 4.04
C THR A 731 -15.93 -33.21 3.40
N GLU A 732 -17.12 -33.47 3.94
CA GLU A 732 -18.13 -34.36 3.34
C GLU A 732 -18.63 -33.81 1.99
N GLY A 733 -18.86 -32.50 1.91
CA GLY A 733 -19.24 -31.82 0.67
C GLY A 733 -18.12 -31.85 -0.38
N PHE A 734 -16.85 -31.77 0.04
CA PHE A 734 -15.68 -31.94 -0.84
C PHE A 734 -15.61 -33.36 -1.44
N ALA A 735 -15.81 -34.41 -0.64
CA ALA A 735 -15.85 -35.79 -1.15
C ALA A 735 -16.93 -35.95 -2.23
N LYS A 736 -18.14 -35.44 -1.96
CA LYS A 736 -19.23 -35.43 -2.95
C LYS A 736 -18.83 -34.65 -4.22
N MET A 737 -18.11 -33.54 -4.10
CA MET A 737 -17.66 -32.73 -5.22
C MET A 737 -16.62 -33.45 -6.08
N ALA A 738 -15.65 -34.14 -5.47
CA ALA A 738 -14.71 -35.01 -6.16
C ALA A 738 -15.44 -36.13 -6.94
N LYS A 739 -16.42 -36.80 -6.31
CA LYS A 739 -17.26 -37.82 -6.98
C LYS A 739 -18.14 -37.25 -8.10
N ARG A 740 -18.50 -35.95 -8.08
CA ARG A 740 -19.19 -35.27 -9.19
C ARG A 740 -18.25 -34.86 -10.34
N LEU A 741 -16.95 -34.71 -10.09
CA LEU A 741 -15.90 -34.49 -11.10
C LEU A 741 -15.37 -35.80 -11.71
N GLY A 742 -15.81 -36.96 -11.22
CA GLY A 742 -15.42 -38.29 -11.74
C GLY A 742 -14.30 -38.99 -10.95
N TYR A 743 -13.85 -38.40 -9.84
CA TYR A 743 -12.85 -39.02 -8.95
C TYR A 743 -13.50 -39.95 -7.93
N GLN A 744 -12.85 -41.08 -7.61
CA GLN A 744 -13.19 -41.90 -6.45
C GLN A 744 -12.46 -41.42 -5.18
N VAL A 745 -13.03 -41.77 -4.03
CA VAL A 745 -12.62 -41.31 -2.70
C VAL A 745 -12.50 -42.52 -1.79
N PHE A 746 -11.39 -42.65 -1.07
CA PHE A 746 -11.02 -43.86 -0.35
C PHE A 746 -10.61 -43.60 1.10
N GLY A 747 -10.60 -44.64 1.93
CA GLY A 747 -10.13 -44.59 3.30
C GLY A 747 -9.35 -45.83 3.73
N LEU A 748 -8.51 -45.66 4.75
CA LEU A 748 -7.71 -46.71 5.38
C LEU A 748 -8.21 -46.94 6.82
N PRO A 749 -9.16 -47.85 7.07
CA PRO A 749 -9.72 -48.09 8.40
C PRO A 749 -8.68 -48.51 9.46
N ASP A 750 -7.62 -49.22 9.08
CA ASP A 750 -6.64 -49.78 10.02
C ASP A 750 -5.35 -48.94 10.11
N TYR A 751 -5.18 -47.93 9.25
CA TYR A 751 -4.07 -46.98 9.33
C TYR A 751 -4.45 -45.86 10.30
N LEU A 752 -3.88 -45.86 11.50
CA LEU A 752 -4.29 -44.95 12.58
C LEU A 752 -3.43 -43.68 12.65
N VAL A 753 -4.12 -42.54 12.82
CA VAL A 753 -3.54 -41.25 13.24
C VAL A 753 -4.22 -40.77 14.52
N TYR A 754 -3.53 -40.02 15.39
CA TYR A 754 -4.08 -39.64 16.70
C TYR A 754 -4.26 -38.14 16.90
N HIS A 755 -5.50 -37.78 17.25
CA HIS A 755 -5.90 -36.47 17.74
C HIS A 755 -5.44 -36.24 19.17
N PHE A 756 -5.19 -34.98 19.51
CA PHE A 756 -4.96 -34.51 20.88
C PHE A 756 -6.17 -34.81 21.78
N ASN A 757 -5.92 -35.07 23.06
CA ASN A 757 -6.96 -35.22 24.07
C ASN A 757 -6.99 -33.95 24.94
N GLU A 758 -8.04 -33.13 24.77
CA GLU A 758 -8.28 -31.89 25.55
C GLU A 758 -8.41 -32.16 27.06
#